data_AF-A0A423HMJ8-F1
#
_entry.id   AF-A0A423HMJ8-F1
#
_cell.length_a   1.000
_cell.length_b   1.000
_cell.length_c   1.000
_cell.angle_alpha   90.00
_cell.angle_beta   90.00
_cell.angle_gamma   90.00
#
_symmetry.space_group_name_H-M   'P 1'
#
loop_
_entity.id
_entity.type
_entity.pdbx_description
1 polymer ?
#
loop_
_entity_poly.entity_id
_entity_poly.type
_entity_poly.pdbx_seq_one_letter_code
_entity_poly.pdbx_strand_id
1 'polypeptide(L)'
;MESFPDDSHESNTTHYVFGPFCVVPAKRLLEKNGAPVEIGGRALDLLIALLVRPGRVLTKSDLIKQVWPDIIVEEGSLRFHMTALRRILGDGDEHARYIATQVGVGYAFVAPVEIQLAGNQPAVIDAEATDGERVETQCNLPPRAKLFGRETDLQLVVDHMLQPKLFTIVGPGGVGKTSLAIEVAHRICAQGYQTARFVDLAQVEDQSLVLSALARSLEIPVQAEDSMFVLLAHLRTQRVLLVIDNCEHLIDAVSAIVEQISDAAPNVGVLATSREPLRVRGEYIHWLNPLEFPREPQHLSIDELLGFSAIRLFVERASSGNTALVLDDDDAQLIADMCQRLEGIALPIELAAMRVASHGLKSTHALLGERFSLGWSGRRTALPRHQTLRAMLDWSYDLLSPLQGLALERLSVFVGPFSQEAASQVIADTQIDTAAAAAILDELVCKGLVTIDHSDLRWTYRLLEMTRAYTREKLATRGDVEVNALAFRHAAFYMDLLGRVGTSPNEIFDNSERLASQLGNVRSSLEWSFGPQGDPGLALPLAAASAPLFLHFSLLVECRSWCTRAAELLELGYFGTPTEMELQAALGLVLMFTRGNSEAAQKALLRALDIAISLSDYWSQLRLLGRLQIFYERIGDFASSLAWAEQASEVGNILNKPEAIAIAASLAGISHHLLGNQPLARQQLERSLRNSLPSKRSGTIYYGFDHRNRTGLALARTLWLQGFPDQARRWAEQIEAEASALQHSVTYCIAMVWILCIYIWTGDLQKAAASLERFATIAESNALGPYIAAARGFRTSIAIRAEQPDNSVAVLEESLMQLHGMRYELLTSSFEISLAEGLILSHQYEKARVLVDGTISHCRVSGDAFALPELLRIKASLIKVMDGDEHAASAMLEESRTLSREQGAWAWELRASMDLAKSWLEQGNRLQALELLRICREGVSEGFDTLDVRRLEALWQKTLGDTQPS
;
A
#
# COMPACT_ATOMS: atom_id res chain seq x y z
N MET A 1 -6.84 -8.05 -40.75
CA MET A 1 -7.66 -9.29 -40.69
C MET A 1 -6.71 -10.36 -40.20
N GLU A 2 -6.80 -10.90 -39.01
CA GLU A 2 -7.92 -11.06 -38.11
C GLU A 2 -7.37 -11.16 -36.69
N SER A 3 -8.15 -10.60 -35.78
CA SER A 3 -8.21 -10.88 -34.36
C SER A 3 -7.93 -12.34 -34.01
N PHE A 4 -7.08 -12.56 -33.01
CA PHE A 4 -7.40 -13.52 -31.96
C PHE A 4 -7.23 -12.86 -30.58
N PRO A 5 -8.14 -13.13 -29.63
CA PRO A 5 -8.14 -12.57 -28.28
C PRO A 5 -7.21 -13.36 -27.34
N ASP A 6 -6.72 -12.70 -26.29
CA ASP A 6 -6.12 -13.35 -25.13
C ASP A 6 -7.18 -13.56 -24.03
N ASP A 7 -6.96 -14.62 -23.26
CA ASP A 7 -7.87 -15.31 -22.35
C ASP A 7 -8.32 -14.50 -21.12
N SER A 8 -9.58 -14.70 -20.69
CA SER A 8 -9.99 -14.56 -19.29
C SER A 8 -9.90 -15.92 -18.60
N HIS A 9 -8.95 -16.07 -17.67
CA HIS A 9 -8.95 -17.15 -16.67
C HIS A 9 -10.04 -16.90 -15.61
N GLU A 10 -11.25 -17.47 -15.81
CA GLU A 10 -11.74 -18.39 -14.77
C GLU A 10 -10.79 -19.60 -14.80
N SER A 11 -10.44 -20.15 -13.63
CA SER A 11 -9.40 -21.16 -13.40
C SER A 11 -9.59 -22.46 -14.21
N ASN A 12 -9.42 -22.38 -15.53
CA ASN A 12 -9.28 -23.48 -16.43
C ASN A 12 -7.89 -24.05 -16.21
N THR A 13 -7.81 -24.86 -15.17
CA THR A 13 -6.64 -25.68 -14.91
C THR A 13 -6.49 -26.56 -16.14
N THR A 14 -5.60 -26.17 -17.05
CA THR A 14 -5.42 -26.86 -18.33
C THR A 14 -4.73 -28.18 -18.05
N HIS A 15 -5.42 -29.28 -18.32
CA HIS A 15 -4.88 -30.62 -18.11
C HIS A 15 -4.38 -31.14 -19.46
N TYR A 16 -3.08 -31.39 -19.56
CA TYR A 16 -2.49 -32.03 -20.73
C TYR A 16 -2.49 -33.54 -20.49
N VAL A 17 -3.37 -34.26 -21.18
CA VAL A 17 -3.50 -35.71 -21.06
C VAL A 17 -2.86 -36.37 -22.27
N PHE A 18 -1.94 -37.31 -22.04
CA PHE A 18 -1.30 -38.09 -23.09
C PHE A 18 -0.94 -39.49 -22.58
N GLY A 19 -1.34 -40.53 -23.32
CA GLY A 19 -1.20 -41.91 -22.84
C GLY A 19 -1.83 -42.07 -21.44
N PRO A 20 -1.14 -42.70 -20.46
CA PRO A 20 -1.63 -42.81 -19.09
C PRO A 20 -1.35 -41.55 -18.24
N PHE A 21 -0.79 -40.47 -18.80
CA PHE A 21 -0.30 -39.33 -18.02
C PHE A 21 -1.22 -38.11 -18.11
N CYS A 22 -1.32 -37.38 -17.00
CA CYS A 22 -1.98 -36.08 -16.91
C CYS A 22 -1.00 -35.06 -16.30
N VAL A 23 -0.74 -33.96 -17.01
CA VAL A 23 0.08 -32.85 -16.50
C VAL A 23 -0.82 -31.66 -16.20
N VAL A 24 -0.68 -31.15 -14.98
CA VAL A 24 -1.36 -29.96 -14.49
C VAL A 24 -0.32 -28.87 -14.21
N PRO A 25 0.00 -27.99 -15.20
CA PRO A 25 1.09 -27.03 -15.07
C PRO A 25 0.92 -26.06 -13.90
N ALA A 26 -0.31 -25.59 -13.67
CA ALA A 26 -0.62 -24.66 -12.57
C ALA A 26 -0.33 -25.26 -11.18
N LYS A 27 -0.45 -26.58 -11.03
CA LYS A 27 -0.14 -27.31 -9.79
C LYS A 27 1.27 -27.91 -9.80
N ARG A 28 2.02 -27.74 -10.90
CA ARG A 28 3.30 -28.41 -11.16
C ARG A 28 3.25 -29.92 -10.85
N LEU A 29 2.16 -30.56 -11.27
CA LEU A 29 1.87 -31.96 -10.96
C LEU A 29 1.86 -32.81 -12.24
N LEU A 30 2.53 -33.97 -12.19
CA LEU A 30 2.44 -35.03 -13.20
C LEU A 30 1.80 -36.25 -12.53
N GLU A 31 0.71 -36.76 -13.10
CA GLU A 31 0.06 -38.00 -12.65
C GLU A 31 0.16 -39.08 -13.73
N LYS A 32 0.21 -40.35 -13.31
CA LYS A 32 0.06 -41.52 -14.18
C LYS A 32 -1.10 -42.36 -13.66
N ASN A 33 -2.15 -42.52 -14.46
CA ASN A 33 -3.41 -43.18 -14.06
C ASN A 33 -4.01 -42.60 -12.78
N GLY A 34 -3.94 -41.26 -12.60
CA GLY A 34 -4.48 -40.55 -11.44
C GLY A 34 -3.64 -40.63 -10.15
N ALA A 35 -2.45 -41.25 -10.19
CA ALA A 35 -1.50 -41.24 -9.07
C ALA A 35 -0.33 -40.28 -9.38
N PRO A 36 0.10 -39.44 -8.42
CA PRO A 36 1.20 -38.50 -8.63
C PRO A 36 2.53 -39.23 -8.87
N VAL A 37 3.30 -38.76 -9.85
CA VAL A 37 4.62 -39.27 -10.21
C VAL A 37 5.67 -38.23 -9.84
N GLU A 38 6.67 -38.64 -9.05
CA GLU A 38 7.78 -37.75 -8.72
C GLU A 38 8.61 -37.40 -9.95
N ILE A 39 8.74 -36.10 -10.21
CA ILE A 39 9.53 -35.55 -11.32
C ILE A 39 10.27 -34.31 -10.84
N GLY A 40 11.56 -34.21 -11.20
CA GLY A 40 12.37 -33.04 -10.85
C GLY A 40 11.86 -31.77 -11.56
N GLY A 41 11.86 -30.63 -10.86
CA GLY A 41 11.24 -29.39 -11.34
C GLY A 41 11.62 -28.98 -12.77
N ARG A 42 12.91 -29.04 -13.11
CA ARG A 42 13.40 -28.69 -14.47
C ARG A 42 12.99 -29.70 -15.54
N ALA A 43 12.85 -30.99 -15.19
CA ALA A 43 12.35 -32.00 -16.12
C ALA A 43 10.84 -31.80 -16.37
N LEU A 44 10.09 -31.37 -15.36
CA LEU A 44 8.69 -30.98 -15.51
C LEU A 44 8.53 -29.72 -16.36
N ASP A 45 9.38 -28.71 -16.17
CA ASP A 45 9.36 -27.49 -16.99
C ASP A 45 9.63 -27.79 -18.46
N LEU A 46 10.58 -28.70 -18.75
CA LEU A 46 10.83 -29.19 -20.11
C LEU A 46 9.62 -29.94 -20.69
N LEU A 47 8.94 -30.76 -19.88
CA LEU A 47 7.74 -31.48 -20.30
C LEU A 47 6.60 -30.50 -20.62
N ILE A 48 6.36 -29.50 -19.77
CA ILE A 48 5.35 -28.46 -20.00
C ILE A 48 5.69 -27.67 -21.27
N ALA A 49 6.94 -27.25 -21.45
CA ALA A 49 7.35 -26.52 -22.66
C ALA A 49 7.09 -27.32 -23.94
N LEU A 50 7.34 -28.63 -23.92
CA LEU A 50 7.08 -29.54 -25.04
C LEU A 50 5.58 -29.80 -25.27
N LEU A 51 4.75 -29.83 -24.21
CA LEU A 51 3.30 -30.08 -24.28
C LEU A 51 2.48 -28.87 -24.71
N VAL A 52 2.97 -27.64 -24.49
CA VAL A 52 2.31 -26.41 -24.97
C VAL A 52 2.31 -26.34 -26.50
N ARG A 53 3.25 -27.02 -27.17
CA ARG A 53 3.37 -27.06 -28.64
C ARG A 53 3.66 -28.48 -29.15
N PRO A 54 2.72 -29.43 -28.98
CA PRO A 54 2.94 -30.81 -29.38
C PRO A 54 3.11 -30.88 -30.91
N GLY A 55 3.99 -31.76 -31.36
CA GLY A 55 4.38 -31.95 -32.76
C GLY A 55 5.41 -30.95 -33.30
N ARG A 56 5.66 -29.83 -32.61
CA ARG A 56 6.66 -28.83 -33.04
C ARG A 56 8.02 -29.11 -32.42
N VAL A 57 9.07 -29.05 -33.23
CA VAL A 57 10.46 -29.15 -32.76
C VAL A 57 10.87 -27.82 -32.11
N LEU A 58 11.13 -27.85 -30.81
CA LEU A 58 11.71 -26.74 -30.06
C LEU A 58 13.24 -26.87 -30.10
N THR A 59 13.93 -25.79 -30.44
CA THR A 59 15.39 -25.80 -30.52
C THR A 59 16.01 -25.95 -29.12
N LYS A 60 17.23 -26.48 -29.05
CA LYS A 60 17.94 -26.59 -27.76
C LYS A 60 18.10 -25.24 -27.06
N SER A 61 18.39 -24.18 -27.82
CA SER A 61 18.53 -22.82 -27.28
C SER A 61 17.23 -22.26 -26.72
N ASP A 62 16.10 -22.52 -27.38
CA ASP A 62 14.79 -22.06 -26.88
C ASP A 62 14.40 -22.80 -25.60
N LEU A 63 14.61 -24.12 -25.55
CA LEU A 63 14.38 -24.92 -24.34
C LEU A 63 15.30 -24.49 -23.19
N ILE A 64 16.57 -24.19 -23.47
CA ILE A 64 17.50 -23.70 -22.44
C ILE A 64 17.06 -22.32 -21.94
N LYS A 65 16.75 -21.38 -22.84
CA LYS A 65 16.33 -20.03 -22.47
C LYS A 65 15.00 -20.00 -21.70
N GLN A 66 14.07 -20.89 -22.05
CA GLN A 66 12.77 -20.96 -21.39
C GLN A 66 12.84 -21.65 -20.02
N VAL A 67 13.62 -22.72 -19.89
CA VAL A 67 13.71 -23.48 -18.64
C VAL A 67 14.81 -22.96 -17.71
N TRP A 68 15.82 -22.25 -18.21
CA TRP A 68 16.91 -21.64 -17.42
C TRP A 68 17.19 -20.20 -17.90
N PRO A 69 16.26 -19.25 -17.69
CA PRO A 69 16.40 -17.88 -18.23
C PRO A 69 17.59 -17.09 -17.65
N ASP A 70 17.97 -17.37 -16.41
CA ASP A 70 18.99 -16.59 -15.67
C ASP A 70 20.27 -17.39 -15.36
N ILE A 71 20.48 -18.55 -15.99
CA ILE A 71 21.63 -19.42 -15.76
C ILE A 71 22.18 -19.92 -17.10
N ILE A 72 23.49 -19.76 -17.31
CA ILE A 72 24.16 -20.30 -18.50
C ILE A 72 24.36 -21.80 -18.31
N VAL A 73 23.66 -22.60 -19.11
CA VAL A 73 23.66 -24.06 -19.02
C VAL A 73 24.17 -24.69 -20.32
N GLU A 74 25.13 -25.59 -20.22
CA GLU A 74 25.64 -26.33 -21.38
C GLU A 74 24.62 -27.37 -21.90
N GLU A 75 24.68 -27.70 -23.18
CA GLU A 75 23.76 -28.67 -23.81
C GLU A 75 23.75 -30.05 -23.13
N GLY A 76 24.83 -30.41 -22.42
CA GLY A 76 24.93 -31.64 -21.63
C GLY A 76 23.86 -31.76 -20.54
N SER A 77 23.53 -30.65 -19.87
CA SER A 77 22.50 -30.63 -18.81
C SER A 77 21.09 -30.73 -19.38
N LEU A 78 20.82 -30.10 -20.52
CA LEU A 78 19.56 -30.30 -21.25
C LEU A 78 19.39 -31.77 -21.62
N ARG A 79 20.46 -32.41 -22.13
CA ARG A 79 20.46 -33.83 -22.49
C ARG A 79 20.22 -34.74 -21.27
N PHE A 80 20.83 -34.42 -20.13
CA PHE A 80 20.62 -35.13 -18.87
C PHE A 80 19.16 -35.11 -18.43
N HIS A 81 18.53 -33.93 -18.38
CA HIS A 81 17.13 -33.79 -17.98
C HIS A 81 16.17 -34.42 -19.00
N MET A 82 16.49 -34.38 -20.30
CA MET A 82 15.69 -35.03 -21.33
C MET A 82 15.75 -36.57 -21.23
N THR A 83 16.91 -37.14 -20.90
CA THR A 83 17.04 -38.59 -20.64
C THR A 83 16.27 -39.00 -19.39
N ALA A 84 16.33 -38.20 -18.31
CA ALA A 84 15.56 -38.44 -17.10
C ALA A 84 14.04 -38.39 -17.36
N LEU A 85 13.59 -37.39 -18.13
CA LEU A 85 12.19 -37.24 -18.52
C LEU A 85 11.70 -38.45 -19.34
N ARG A 86 12.47 -38.90 -20.33
CA ARG A 86 12.13 -40.12 -21.10
C ARG A 86 11.97 -41.35 -20.23
N ARG A 87 12.87 -41.54 -19.26
CA ARG A 87 12.80 -42.66 -18.31
C ARG A 87 11.52 -42.60 -17.46
N ILE A 88 11.13 -41.42 -16.99
CA ILE A 88 9.90 -41.23 -16.19
C ILE A 88 8.64 -41.54 -17.02
N LEU A 89 8.63 -41.14 -18.29
CA LEU A 89 7.50 -41.39 -19.18
C LEU A 89 7.46 -42.83 -19.74
N GLY A 90 8.53 -43.60 -19.60
CA GLY A 90 8.67 -44.90 -20.28
C GLY A 90 8.78 -44.76 -21.81
N ASP A 91 9.33 -43.62 -22.28
CA ASP A 91 9.46 -43.29 -23.69
C ASP A 91 10.48 -44.23 -24.37
N GLY A 92 10.00 -45.17 -25.18
CA GLY A 92 10.79 -46.19 -25.88
C GLY A 92 10.46 -47.64 -25.54
N ASP A 93 9.67 -47.91 -24.49
CA ASP A 93 9.23 -49.27 -24.12
C ASP A 93 7.82 -49.57 -24.69
N GLU A 94 7.61 -50.81 -25.15
CA GLU A 94 6.31 -51.39 -25.57
C GLU A 94 5.36 -50.41 -26.31
N HIS A 95 5.83 -49.80 -27.40
CA HIS A 95 5.08 -48.93 -28.33
C HIS A 95 4.80 -47.49 -27.86
N ALA A 96 5.25 -47.06 -26.68
CA ALA A 96 5.09 -45.68 -26.24
C ALA A 96 6.24 -44.78 -26.73
N ARG A 97 5.94 -43.83 -27.62
CA ARG A 97 6.92 -42.84 -28.10
C ARG A 97 6.40 -41.42 -27.90
N TYR A 98 6.90 -40.74 -26.87
CA TYR A 98 6.43 -39.41 -26.43
C TYR A 98 7.33 -38.27 -26.91
N ILE A 99 8.66 -38.43 -26.92
CA ILE A 99 9.58 -37.33 -27.26
C ILE A 99 10.52 -37.74 -28.40
N ALA A 100 10.40 -37.10 -29.57
CA ALA A 100 11.34 -37.27 -30.67
C ALA A 100 12.54 -36.33 -30.54
N THR A 101 13.73 -36.82 -30.89
CA THR A 101 14.93 -35.98 -31.04
C THR A 101 15.17 -35.73 -32.52
N GLN A 102 15.30 -34.47 -32.92
CA GLN A 102 15.88 -34.12 -34.21
C GLN A 102 17.35 -33.76 -34.00
N VAL A 103 18.24 -34.63 -34.50
CA VAL A 103 19.68 -34.54 -34.27
C VAL A 103 20.20 -33.17 -34.73
N GLY A 104 20.88 -32.46 -33.83
CA GLY A 104 21.46 -31.14 -34.10
C GLY A 104 20.50 -29.95 -33.97
N VAL A 105 19.18 -30.17 -33.80
CA VAL A 105 18.17 -29.10 -33.76
C VAL A 105 17.52 -28.99 -32.38
N GLY A 106 16.92 -30.08 -31.89
CA GLY A 106 16.18 -30.02 -30.63
C GLY A 106 15.20 -31.18 -30.44
N TYR A 107 14.12 -30.93 -29.69
CA TYR A 107 13.18 -31.95 -29.23
C TYR A 107 11.73 -31.58 -29.55
N ALA A 108 10.89 -32.58 -29.81
CA ALA A 108 9.46 -32.40 -30.02
C ALA A 108 8.69 -33.44 -29.22
N PHE A 109 7.53 -33.05 -28.67
CA PHE A 109 6.55 -34.01 -28.17
C PHE A 109 5.78 -34.60 -29.35
N VAL A 110 5.73 -35.92 -29.52
CA VAL A 110 5.19 -36.57 -30.72
C VAL A 110 3.99 -37.48 -30.46
N ALA A 111 3.63 -37.71 -29.20
CA ALA A 111 2.39 -38.40 -28.88
C ALA A 111 1.17 -37.46 -28.98
N PRO A 112 -0.03 -37.99 -29.26
CA PRO A 112 -1.27 -37.22 -29.19
C PRO A 112 -1.46 -36.65 -27.78
N VAL A 113 -1.76 -35.35 -27.69
CA VAL A 113 -2.03 -34.65 -26.44
C VAL A 113 -3.47 -34.13 -26.50
N GLU A 114 -4.30 -34.59 -25.57
CA GLU A 114 -5.63 -34.04 -25.36
C GLU A 114 -5.55 -32.93 -24.30
N ILE A 115 -6.03 -31.74 -24.67
CA ILE A 115 -6.10 -30.60 -23.76
C ILE A 115 -7.51 -30.59 -23.18
N GLN A 116 -7.66 -30.98 -21.92
CA GLN A 116 -8.93 -30.93 -21.22
C GLN A 116 -9.05 -29.63 -20.43
N LEU A 117 -10.08 -28.86 -20.76
CA LEU A 117 -10.54 -27.71 -19.99
C LEU A 117 -11.68 -28.21 -19.11
N ALA A 118 -11.57 -28.04 -17.78
CA ALA A 118 -12.60 -28.50 -16.86
C ALA A 118 -13.91 -27.72 -17.07
N GLY A 119 -14.87 -28.31 -17.80
CA GLY A 119 -16.19 -27.75 -18.07
C GLY A 119 -17.30 -28.51 -17.32
N ASN A 120 -18.19 -27.75 -16.67
CA ASN A 120 -19.38 -28.22 -15.97
C ASN A 120 -20.26 -29.17 -16.81
N GLN A 121 -20.63 -30.33 -16.26
CA GLN A 121 -21.81 -31.10 -16.69
C GLN A 121 -23.04 -30.69 -15.85
N PRO A 122 -24.25 -30.65 -16.44
CA PRO A 122 -25.46 -30.25 -15.73
C PRO A 122 -26.07 -31.44 -14.99
N ALA A 123 -26.21 -31.33 -13.67
CA ALA A 123 -27.04 -32.23 -12.88
C ALA A 123 -27.93 -31.41 -11.95
N VAL A 124 -29.23 -31.45 -12.23
CA VAL A 124 -30.31 -30.99 -11.36
C VAL A 124 -30.29 -31.82 -10.07
N ILE A 125 -30.36 -31.17 -8.91
CA ILE A 125 -31.21 -31.48 -7.72
C ILE A 125 -30.89 -30.45 -6.61
N ASP A 126 -31.96 -29.92 -6.02
CA ASP A 126 -32.04 -28.94 -4.93
C ASP A 126 -31.18 -29.27 -3.68
N ALA A 127 -30.57 -28.23 -3.07
CA ALA A 127 -30.64 -27.92 -1.63
C ALA A 127 -29.64 -26.81 -1.23
N GLU A 128 -30.21 -25.72 -0.71
CA GLU A 128 -29.71 -24.82 0.35
C GLU A 128 -28.31 -24.19 0.26
N ALA A 129 -28.35 -22.88 0.01
CA ALA A 129 -27.48 -21.81 0.52
C ALA A 129 -26.22 -22.21 1.29
N THR A 130 -25.06 -21.88 0.72
CA THR A 130 -23.93 -21.29 1.44
C THR A 130 -23.11 -20.45 0.46
N ASP A 131 -23.01 -19.15 0.76
CA ASP A 131 -22.17 -18.18 0.06
C ASP A 131 -20.74 -18.68 -0.10
N GLY A 132 -20.23 -18.65 -1.33
CA GLY A 132 -18.84 -18.93 -1.69
C GLY A 132 -18.35 -17.85 -2.65
N GLU A 133 -17.48 -16.99 -2.13
CA GLU A 133 -16.95 -15.75 -2.69
C GLU A 133 -16.55 -15.83 -4.17
N ARG A 134 -17.14 -14.94 -4.99
CA ARG A 134 -16.59 -14.55 -6.28
C ARG A 134 -15.25 -13.85 -6.02
N VAL A 135 -14.17 -14.34 -6.62
CA VAL A 135 -12.91 -13.58 -6.70
C VAL A 135 -13.15 -12.41 -7.65
N GLU A 136 -13.50 -11.26 -7.09
CA GLU A 136 -13.68 -10.01 -7.82
C GLU A 136 -12.37 -9.59 -8.48
N THR A 137 -12.39 -9.43 -9.81
CA THR A 137 -11.33 -8.76 -10.55
C THR A 137 -11.27 -7.31 -10.05
N GLN A 138 -10.26 -6.98 -9.23
CA GLN A 138 -10.07 -5.66 -8.64
C GLN A 138 -9.88 -4.58 -9.71
N CYS A 139 -10.96 -4.03 -10.25
CA CYS A 139 -10.98 -2.84 -11.10
C CYS A 139 -11.75 -1.75 -10.35
N ASN A 140 -11.04 -0.80 -9.75
CA ASN A 140 -11.64 0.38 -9.15
C ASN A 140 -11.99 1.41 -10.25
N LEU A 141 -12.96 1.06 -11.09
CA LEU A 141 -13.46 1.90 -12.17
C LEU A 141 -14.88 2.39 -11.83
N PRO A 142 -15.21 3.66 -12.14
CA PRO A 142 -16.57 4.15 -12.03
C PRO A 142 -17.56 3.32 -12.87
N PRO A 143 -18.87 3.32 -12.53
CA PRO A 143 -19.87 2.60 -13.30
C PRO A 143 -19.96 3.12 -14.74
N ARG A 144 -20.34 2.23 -15.68
CA ARG A 144 -20.45 2.56 -17.10
C ARG A 144 -21.68 3.41 -17.37
N ALA A 145 -21.50 4.48 -18.15
CA ALA A 145 -22.61 5.20 -18.77
C ALA A 145 -22.83 4.68 -20.19
N LYS A 146 -24.09 4.71 -20.67
CA LYS A 146 -24.42 4.40 -22.06
C LYS A 146 -23.78 5.45 -22.98
N LEU A 147 -22.86 5.03 -23.85
CA LEU A 147 -22.28 5.88 -24.88
C LEU A 147 -23.13 5.87 -26.15
N PHE A 148 -23.22 7.01 -26.80
CA PHE A 148 -23.97 7.17 -28.06
C PHE A 148 -23.01 7.65 -29.16
N GLY A 149 -22.89 6.88 -30.26
CA GLY A 149 -22.11 7.30 -31.44
C GLY A 149 -20.62 7.45 -31.18
N ARG A 150 -20.08 6.71 -30.20
CA ARG A 150 -18.66 6.75 -29.81
C ARG A 150 -17.93 5.46 -30.16
N GLU A 151 -18.54 4.57 -30.93
CA GLU A 151 -18.00 3.25 -31.24
C GLU A 151 -16.65 3.35 -31.98
N THR A 152 -16.53 4.30 -32.93
CA THR A 152 -15.28 4.55 -33.67
C THR A 152 -14.20 5.16 -32.79
N ASP A 153 -14.55 6.19 -31.99
CA ASP A 153 -13.61 6.83 -31.05
C ASP A 153 -13.08 5.81 -30.05
N LEU A 154 -13.98 5.01 -29.48
CA LEU A 154 -13.69 3.97 -28.51
C LEU A 154 -12.79 2.88 -29.08
N GLN A 155 -13.06 2.39 -30.30
CA GLN A 155 -12.19 1.42 -30.96
C GLN A 155 -10.81 2.01 -31.21
N LEU A 156 -10.72 3.27 -31.67
CA LEU A 156 -9.45 3.96 -31.90
C LEU A 156 -8.63 4.05 -30.62
N VAL A 157 -9.21 4.50 -29.50
CA VAL A 157 -8.48 4.60 -28.24
C VAL A 157 -8.05 3.22 -27.75
N VAL A 158 -8.95 2.22 -27.78
CA VAL A 158 -8.62 0.84 -27.36
C VAL A 158 -7.46 0.29 -28.19
N ASP A 159 -7.51 0.39 -29.52
CA ASP A 159 -6.47 -0.12 -30.43
C ASP A 159 -5.10 0.51 -30.16
N HIS A 160 -5.05 1.81 -29.83
CA HIS A 160 -3.80 2.50 -29.51
C HIS A 160 -3.27 2.17 -28.11
N MET A 161 -4.16 1.78 -27.19
CA MET A 161 -3.81 1.40 -25.82
C MET A 161 -3.38 -0.07 -25.68
N LEU A 162 -3.52 -0.90 -26.72
CA LEU A 162 -3.04 -2.30 -26.74
C LEU A 162 -1.50 -2.43 -26.60
N GLN A 163 -0.76 -1.34 -26.81
CA GLN A 163 0.66 -1.23 -26.46
C GLN A 163 0.80 -0.07 -25.47
N PRO A 164 1.25 -0.29 -24.22
CA PRO A 164 1.21 0.71 -23.16
C PRO A 164 1.91 2.02 -23.59
N LYS A 165 1.12 3.09 -23.66
CA LYS A 165 1.49 4.43 -24.15
C LYS A 165 0.68 5.49 -23.41
N LEU A 166 1.09 6.76 -23.57
CA LEU A 166 0.34 7.91 -23.11
C LEU A 166 -0.67 8.34 -24.18
N PHE A 167 -1.94 8.37 -23.82
CA PHE A 167 -3.04 8.80 -24.67
C PHE A 167 -3.88 9.85 -23.94
N THR A 168 -4.11 11.01 -24.56
CA THR A 168 -4.90 12.10 -23.98
C THR A 168 -6.14 12.34 -24.84
N ILE A 169 -7.31 12.17 -24.24
CA ILE A 169 -8.59 12.58 -24.83
C ILE A 169 -8.76 14.07 -24.55
N VAL A 170 -8.68 14.87 -25.61
CA VAL A 170 -8.76 16.33 -25.55
C VAL A 170 -10.08 16.80 -26.13
N GLY A 171 -10.74 17.74 -25.46
CA GLY A 171 -11.99 18.30 -25.95
C GLY A 171 -12.65 19.26 -24.97
N PRO A 172 -13.66 20.01 -25.44
CA PRO A 172 -14.35 20.99 -24.61
C PRO A 172 -15.07 20.35 -23.41
N GLY A 173 -15.44 21.17 -22.43
CA GLY A 173 -16.26 20.72 -21.29
C GLY A 173 -17.60 20.13 -21.76
N GLY A 174 -18.05 19.05 -21.12
CA GLY A 174 -19.37 18.46 -21.39
C GLY A 174 -19.48 17.62 -22.68
N VAL A 175 -18.40 17.37 -23.41
CA VAL A 175 -18.43 16.57 -24.66
C VAL A 175 -18.46 15.05 -24.46
N GLY A 176 -18.17 14.57 -23.24
CA GLY A 176 -18.19 13.15 -22.89
C GLY A 176 -16.82 12.45 -22.74
N LYS A 177 -15.73 13.21 -22.52
CA LYS A 177 -14.36 12.66 -22.38
C LYS A 177 -14.25 11.61 -21.27
N THR A 178 -14.73 11.95 -20.07
CA THR A 178 -14.72 11.08 -18.90
C THR A 178 -15.50 9.79 -19.15
N SER A 179 -16.71 9.89 -19.72
CA SER A 179 -17.53 8.72 -20.07
C SER A 179 -16.84 7.81 -21.10
N LEU A 180 -16.17 8.39 -22.10
CA LEU A 180 -15.38 7.64 -23.06
C LEU A 180 -14.19 6.95 -22.39
N ALA A 181 -13.44 7.65 -21.53
CA ALA A 181 -12.28 7.11 -20.84
C ALA A 181 -12.64 5.95 -19.90
N ILE A 182 -13.75 6.07 -19.18
CA ILE A 182 -14.29 5.00 -18.30
C ILE A 182 -14.65 3.77 -19.13
N GLU A 183 -15.36 3.93 -20.25
CA GLU A 183 -15.72 2.80 -21.12
C GLU A 183 -14.48 2.15 -21.76
N VAL A 184 -13.50 2.94 -22.21
CA VAL A 184 -12.21 2.43 -22.71
C VAL A 184 -11.55 1.55 -21.64
N ALA A 185 -11.44 2.05 -20.41
CA ALA A 185 -10.81 1.31 -19.32
C ALA A 185 -11.55 0.00 -19.01
N HIS A 186 -12.88 0.05 -18.97
CA HIS A 186 -13.74 -1.12 -18.78
C HIS A 186 -13.56 -2.17 -19.89
N ARG A 187 -13.41 -1.76 -21.14
CA ARG A 187 -13.14 -2.68 -22.27
C ARG A 187 -11.76 -3.29 -22.19
N ILE A 188 -10.74 -2.50 -21.86
CA ILE A 188 -9.36 -2.99 -21.71
C ILE A 188 -9.28 -4.01 -20.57
N CYS A 189 -9.94 -3.75 -19.44
CA CYS A 189 -10.02 -4.71 -18.33
C CYS A 189 -10.78 -5.99 -18.71
N ALA A 190 -11.89 -5.88 -19.45
CA ALA A 190 -12.66 -7.04 -19.89
C ALA A 190 -11.89 -7.93 -20.87
N GLN A 191 -10.91 -7.39 -21.60
CA GLN A 191 -10.05 -8.13 -22.52
C GLN A 191 -8.81 -8.75 -21.83
N GLY A 192 -8.71 -8.66 -20.49
CA GLY A 192 -7.67 -9.35 -19.70
C GLY A 192 -6.27 -8.74 -19.77
N TYR A 193 -6.08 -7.62 -20.46
CA TYR A 193 -4.75 -7.09 -20.75
C TYR A 193 -4.06 -6.38 -19.58
N GLN A 194 -4.80 -5.63 -18.75
CA GLN A 194 -4.29 -4.81 -17.65
C GLN A 194 -5.34 -4.54 -16.56
N THR A 195 -4.87 -4.33 -15.33
CA THR A 195 -5.68 -3.72 -14.27
C THR A 195 -5.85 -2.23 -14.55
N ALA A 196 -7.05 -1.66 -14.45
CA ALA A 196 -7.22 -0.20 -14.58
C ALA A 196 -7.49 0.46 -13.22
N ARG A 197 -7.00 1.70 -13.09
CA ARG A 197 -7.19 2.56 -11.91
C ARG A 197 -7.64 3.94 -12.35
N PHE A 198 -8.76 4.40 -11.80
CA PHE A 198 -9.31 5.71 -12.08
C PHE A 198 -8.87 6.74 -11.03
N VAL A 199 -8.39 7.89 -11.50
CA VAL A 199 -7.94 9.01 -10.67
C VAL A 199 -8.76 10.23 -11.06
N ASP A 200 -9.73 10.61 -10.22
CA ASP A 200 -10.47 11.86 -10.40
C ASP A 200 -9.69 13.02 -9.78
N LEU A 201 -9.11 13.87 -10.63
CA LEU A 201 -8.44 15.08 -10.17
C LEU A 201 -9.41 16.25 -9.93
N ALA A 202 -10.71 16.14 -10.24
CA ALA A 202 -11.65 17.24 -9.99
C ALA A 202 -11.69 17.68 -8.51
N GLN A 203 -11.32 16.77 -7.61
CA GLN A 203 -11.31 17.03 -6.17
C GLN A 203 -9.99 17.61 -5.64
N VAL A 204 -8.99 17.82 -6.49
CA VAL A 204 -7.64 18.24 -6.11
C VAL A 204 -7.42 19.68 -6.56
N GLU A 205 -7.39 20.64 -5.63
CA GLU A 205 -7.12 22.04 -5.99
C GLU A 205 -5.62 22.41 -5.89
N ASP A 206 -4.88 21.74 -5.00
CA ASP A 206 -3.44 21.96 -4.81
C ASP A 206 -2.62 20.98 -5.66
N GLN A 207 -1.75 21.52 -6.52
CA GLN A 207 -0.83 20.79 -7.38
C GLN A 207 0.10 19.86 -6.59
N SER A 208 0.42 20.17 -5.34
CA SER A 208 1.27 19.34 -4.48
C SER A 208 0.63 17.99 -4.12
N LEU A 209 -0.71 17.89 -4.20
CA LEU A 209 -1.49 16.73 -3.79
C LEU A 209 -1.78 15.74 -4.92
N VAL A 210 -1.44 16.06 -6.17
CA VAL A 210 -1.66 15.18 -7.35
C VAL A 210 -0.99 13.82 -7.13
N LEU A 211 0.22 13.82 -6.61
CA LEU A 211 0.98 12.60 -6.35
C LEU A 211 0.33 11.72 -5.29
N SER A 212 -0.18 12.34 -4.21
CA SER A 212 -0.94 11.64 -3.17
C SER A 212 -2.24 11.04 -3.72
N ALA A 213 -2.93 11.76 -4.63
CA ALA A 213 -4.15 11.26 -5.27
C ALA A 213 -3.88 10.03 -6.15
N LEU A 214 -2.79 10.06 -6.94
CA LEU A 214 -2.34 8.92 -7.74
C LEU A 214 -1.98 7.73 -6.85
N ALA A 215 -1.12 7.93 -5.85
CA ALA A 215 -0.70 6.85 -4.96
C ALA A 215 -1.89 6.20 -4.24
N ARG A 216 -2.85 7.01 -3.77
CA ARG A 216 -4.09 6.54 -3.16
C ARG A 216 -4.94 5.70 -4.12
N SER A 217 -5.11 6.15 -5.37
CA SER A 217 -5.88 5.39 -6.37
C SER A 217 -5.27 4.00 -6.65
N LEU A 218 -3.96 3.89 -6.46
CA LEU A 218 -3.17 2.67 -6.60
C LEU A 218 -3.06 1.88 -5.29
N GLU A 219 -3.72 2.35 -4.21
CA GLU A 219 -3.65 1.78 -2.86
C GLU A 219 -2.22 1.68 -2.31
N ILE A 220 -1.35 2.58 -2.75
CA ILE A 220 0.04 2.64 -2.31
C ILE A 220 0.11 3.42 -0.99
N PRO A 221 0.52 2.80 0.12
CA PRO A 221 0.73 3.52 1.37
C PRO A 221 2.02 4.36 1.26
N VAL A 222 1.88 5.68 1.12
CA VAL A 222 3.02 6.58 0.99
C VAL A 222 3.54 7.01 2.36
N GLN A 223 4.39 6.16 2.92
CA GLN A 223 4.91 6.34 4.29
C GLN A 223 6.28 7.03 4.33
N ALA A 224 6.83 7.39 3.16
CA ALA A 224 8.14 7.99 3.01
C ALA A 224 8.08 9.45 2.54
N GLU A 225 9.23 10.11 2.61
CA GLU A 225 9.40 11.49 2.14
C GLU A 225 9.48 11.58 0.60
N ASP A 226 10.00 10.55 -0.07
CA ASP A 226 10.07 10.48 -1.54
C ASP A 226 8.88 9.70 -2.12
N SER A 227 7.70 10.33 -2.08
CA SER A 227 6.45 9.78 -2.60
C SER A 227 6.53 9.39 -4.08
N MET A 228 7.36 10.09 -4.85
CA MET A 228 7.51 9.84 -6.29
C MET A 228 8.29 8.56 -6.51
N PHE A 229 9.41 8.39 -5.82
CA PHE A 229 10.18 7.15 -5.88
C PHE A 229 9.32 5.93 -5.51
N VAL A 230 8.52 6.02 -4.44
CA VAL A 230 7.59 4.96 -4.02
C VAL A 230 6.59 4.62 -5.12
N LEU A 231 5.97 5.63 -5.72
CA LEU A 231 5.03 5.45 -6.84
C LEU A 231 5.71 4.74 -8.03
N LEU A 232 6.88 5.22 -8.45
CA LEU A 232 7.60 4.66 -9.59
C LEU A 232 8.10 3.24 -9.32
N ALA A 233 8.58 2.96 -8.11
CA ALA A 233 9.00 1.62 -7.70
C ALA A 233 7.84 0.62 -7.78
N HIS A 234 6.64 1.03 -7.34
CA HIS A 234 5.44 0.21 -7.46
C HIS A 234 5.03 0.00 -8.92
N LEU A 235 5.02 1.07 -9.73
CA LEU A 235 4.56 1.03 -11.12
C LEU A 235 5.50 0.26 -12.06
N ARG A 236 6.81 0.23 -11.78
CA ARG A 236 7.85 -0.41 -12.61
C ARG A 236 7.56 -1.86 -12.98
N THR A 237 7.04 -2.65 -12.04
CA THR A 237 6.77 -4.09 -12.24
C THR A 237 5.33 -4.38 -12.66
N GLN A 238 4.49 -3.35 -12.77
CA GLN A 238 3.05 -3.49 -12.99
C GLN A 238 2.70 -3.33 -14.47
N ARG A 239 1.58 -3.97 -14.85
CA ARG A 239 0.87 -3.72 -16.11
C ARG A 239 -0.48 -3.12 -15.76
N VAL A 240 -0.50 -1.81 -15.59
CA VAL A 240 -1.69 -1.06 -15.15
C VAL A 240 -2.01 0.05 -16.13
N LEU A 241 -3.30 0.30 -16.32
CA LEU A 241 -3.82 1.46 -17.00
C LEU A 241 -4.22 2.52 -15.98
N LEU A 242 -3.53 3.66 -15.97
CA LEU A 242 -3.91 4.82 -15.18
C LEU A 242 -4.85 5.71 -16.00
N VAL A 243 -6.10 5.83 -15.55
CA VAL A 243 -7.06 6.77 -16.12
C VAL A 243 -7.07 8.03 -15.27
N ILE A 244 -6.47 9.12 -15.78
CA ILE A 244 -6.36 10.39 -15.06
C ILE A 244 -7.38 11.38 -15.63
N ASP A 245 -8.44 11.64 -14.88
CA ASP A 245 -9.54 12.50 -15.32
C ASP A 245 -9.36 13.95 -14.85
N ASN A 246 -9.81 14.91 -15.66
CA ASN A 246 -9.84 16.36 -15.35
C ASN A 246 -8.46 17.02 -15.17
N CYS A 247 -7.48 16.71 -16.02
CA CYS A 247 -6.10 17.21 -15.88
C CYS A 247 -5.94 18.74 -16.09
N GLU A 248 -6.90 19.42 -16.71
CA GLU A 248 -6.74 20.80 -17.21
C GLU A 248 -6.37 21.87 -16.16
N HIS A 249 -6.70 21.66 -14.89
CA HIS A 249 -6.44 22.64 -13.83
C HIS A 249 -5.13 22.39 -13.08
N LEU A 250 -4.49 21.23 -13.29
CA LEU A 250 -3.23 20.81 -12.67
C LEU A 250 -2.23 20.34 -13.73
N ILE A 251 -2.34 20.88 -14.95
CA ILE A 251 -1.70 20.29 -16.13
C ILE A 251 -0.17 20.20 -16.01
N ASP A 252 0.48 21.21 -15.45
CA ASP A 252 1.94 21.23 -15.26
C ASP A 252 2.39 20.10 -14.31
N ALA A 253 1.69 19.95 -13.18
CA ALA A 253 2.00 18.93 -12.19
C ALA A 253 1.73 17.52 -12.73
N VAL A 254 0.58 17.31 -13.40
CA VAL A 254 0.24 16.02 -14.03
C VAL A 254 1.26 15.66 -15.10
N SER A 255 1.64 16.61 -15.96
CA SER A 255 2.60 16.38 -17.05
C SER A 255 3.96 15.95 -16.50
N ALA A 256 4.47 16.63 -15.48
CA ALA A 256 5.74 16.29 -14.84
C ALA A 256 5.73 14.89 -14.19
N ILE A 257 4.60 14.47 -13.62
CA ILE A 257 4.44 13.13 -13.03
C ILE A 257 4.34 12.07 -14.12
N VAL A 258 3.53 12.30 -15.15
CA VAL A 258 3.32 11.36 -16.27
C VAL A 258 4.61 11.15 -17.08
N GLU A 259 5.44 12.18 -17.25
CA GLU A 259 6.78 12.04 -17.85
C GLU A 259 7.64 11.04 -17.06
N GLN A 260 7.71 11.22 -15.73
CA GLN A 260 8.50 10.33 -14.88
C GLN A 260 7.96 8.90 -14.87
N ILE A 261 6.64 8.71 -14.88
CA ILE A 261 6.00 7.39 -15.00
C ILE A 261 6.36 6.75 -16.34
N SER A 262 6.26 7.51 -17.44
CA SER A 262 6.54 7.00 -18.79
C SER A 262 7.99 6.56 -18.95
N ASP A 263 8.94 7.31 -18.36
CA ASP A 263 10.36 6.99 -18.42
C ASP A 263 10.73 5.80 -17.51
N ALA A 264 10.15 5.71 -16.32
CA ALA A 264 10.53 4.71 -15.33
C ALA A 264 9.71 3.42 -15.39
N ALA A 265 8.49 3.44 -15.93
CA ALA A 265 7.53 2.32 -15.92
C ALA A 265 6.89 2.12 -17.31
N PRO A 266 7.64 1.60 -18.30
CA PRO A 266 7.20 1.51 -19.71
C PRO A 266 6.03 0.56 -19.95
N ASN A 267 5.68 -0.27 -18.98
CA ASN A 267 4.53 -1.19 -19.04
C ASN A 267 3.21 -0.55 -18.56
N VAL A 268 3.25 0.70 -18.09
CA VAL A 268 2.09 1.44 -17.60
C VAL A 268 1.49 2.24 -18.74
N GLY A 269 0.20 2.01 -19.02
CA GLY A 269 -0.57 2.86 -19.92
C GLY A 269 -1.14 4.06 -19.16
N VAL A 270 -1.18 5.23 -19.78
CA VAL A 270 -1.82 6.42 -19.20
C VAL A 270 -2.89 6.91 -20.17
N LEU A 271 -4.13 6.96 -19.70
CA LEU A 271 -5.27 7.55 -20.40
C LEU A 271 -5.69 8.82 -19.65
N ALA A 272 -5.35 9.98 -20.18
CA ALA A 272 -5.70 11.26 -19.57
C ALA A 272 -6.92 11.89 -20.24
N THR A 273 -7.75 12.61 -19.47
CA THR A 273 -8.76 13.52 -20.03
C THR A 273 -8.39 14.96 -19.68
N SER A 274 -8.47 15.85 -20.66
CA SER A 274 -8.13 17.27 -20.49
C SER A 274 -8.84 18.17 -21.51
N ARG A 275 -8.85 19.48 -21.26
CA ARG A 275 -9.29 20.49 -22.25
C ARG A 275 -8.23 20.84 -23.26
N GLU A 276 -6.97 20.63 -22.90
CA GLU A 276 -5.82 20.85 -23.76
C GLU A 276 -4.78 19.72 -23.59
N PRO A 277 -3.91 19.49 -24.58
CA PRO A 277 -2.90 18.43 -24.49
C PRO A 277 -1.94 18.63 -23.31
N LEU A 278 -1.46 17.55 -22.71
CA LEU A 278 -0.46 17.59 -21.63
C LEU A 278 0.91 18.07 -22.14
N ARG A 279 1.19 17.89 -23.44
CA ARG A 279 2.47 18.21 -24.10
C ARG A 279 3.66 17.41 -23.57
N VAL A 280 3.39 16.16 -23.21
CA VAL A 280 4.37 15.19 -22.71
C VAL A 280 4.97 14.40 -23.89
N ARG A 281 6.24 14.00 -23.76
CA ARG A 281 6.89 13.16 -24.77
C ARG A 281 6.14 11.84 -24.98
N GLY A 282 5.83 11.54 -26.24
CA GLY A 282 5.15 10.29 -26.61
C GLY A 282 3.62 10.33 -26.42
N GLU A 283 3.05 11.50 -26.14
CA GLU A 283 1.60 11.72 -26.04
C GLU A 283 0.90 11.54 -27.39
N TYR A 284 -0.10 10.66 -27.42
CA TYR A 284 -1.07 10.57 -28.51
C TYR A 284 -2.30 11.38 -28.15
N ILE A 285 -2.66 12.32 -29.02
CA ILE A 285 -3.78 13.24 -28.77
C ILE A 285 -4.98 12.82 -29.61
N HIS A 286 -6.10 12.54 -28.97
CA HIS A 286 -7.38 12.33 -29.63
C HIS A 286 -8.33 13.48 -29.31
N TRP A 287 -8.62 14.27 -30.34
CA TRP A 287 -9.58 15.37 -30.24
C TRP A 287 -11.00 14.81 -30.33
N LEU A 288 -11.69 14.74 -29.19
CA LEU A 288 -13.06 14.24 -29.14
C LEU A 288 -14.02 15.28 -29.70
N ASN A 289 -14.60 14.97 -30.85
CA ASN A 289 -15.58 15.83 -31.53
C ASN A 289 -16.94 15.78 -30.82
N PRO A 290 -17.79 16.81 -30.97
CA PRO A 290 -19.20 16.74 -30.58
C PRO A 290 -19.94 15.57 -31.27
N LEU A 291 -21.08 15.18 -30.70
CA LEU A 291 -21.96 14.15 -31.28
C LEU A 291 -22.47 14.59 -32.65
N GLU A 292 -22.66 13.62 -33.54
CA GLU A 292 -23.19 13.87 -34.86
C GLU A 292 -24.65 14.32 -34.79
N PHE A 293 -24.97 15.38 -35.54
CA PHE A 293 -26.31 15.94 -35.72
C PHE A 293 -26.54 16.31 -37.19
N PRO A 294 -27.78 16.31 -37.67
CA PRO A 294 -28.10 16.66 -39.06
C PRO A 294 -27.93 18.17 -39.29
N ARG A 295 -27.19 18.56 -40.34
CA ARG A 295 -27.02 19.98 -40.72
C ARG A 295 -28.21 20.53 -41.51
N GLU A 296 -28.89 19.65 -42.25
CA GLU A 296 -30.04 19.96 -43.09
C GLU A 296 -31.16 18.95 -42.77
N PRO A 297 -31.87 19.11 -41.63
CA PRO A 297 -32.81 18.09 -41.17
C PRO A 297 -34.09 18.01 -42.01
N GLN A 298 -34.40 19.02 -42.84
CA GLN A 298 -35.68 19.20 -43.55
C GLN A 298 -36.03 18.12 -44.59
N HIS A 299 -35.11 17.21 -44.88
CA HIS A 299 -35.27 16.17 -45.90
C HIS A 299 -35.05 14.74 -45.38
N LEU A 300 -34.90 14.58 -44.07
CA LEU A 300 -34.59 13.29 -43.44
C LEU A 300 -35.86 12.70 -42.82
N SER A 301 -36.05 11.39 -43.00
CA SER A 301 -37.08 10.62 -42.29
C SER A 301 -36.74 10.45 -40.80
N ILE A 302 -37.72 10.09 -39.96
CA ILE A 302 -37.50 9.80 -38.53
C ILE A 302 -36.39 8.77 -38.33
N ASP A 303 -36.37 7.69 -39.12
CA ASP A 303 -35.35 6.64 -39.01
C ASP A 303 -33.95 7.16 -39.33
N GLU A 304 -33.82 8.06 -40.32
CA GLU A 304 -32.56 8.71 -40.66
C GLU A 304 -32.12 9.70 -39.57
N LEU A 305 -33.06 10.47 -38.99
CA LEU A 305 -32.80 11.38 -37.87
C LEU A 305 -32.36 10.62 -36.61
N LEU A 306 -33.00 9.50 -36.29
CA LEU A 306 -32.61 8.61 -35.19
C LEU A 306 -31.27 7.91 -35.44
N GLY A 307 -30.71 7.97 -36.65
CA GLY A 307 -29.33 7.55 -36.93
C GLY A 307 -28.28 8.46 -36.29
N PHE A 308 -28.61 9.73 -36.02
CA PHE A 308 -27.68 10.71 -35.45
C PHE A 308 -27.56 10.55 -33.93
N SER A 309 -26.33 10.44 -33.45
CA SER A 309 -26.02 10.21 -32.02
C SER A 309 -26.51 11.31 -31.08
N ALA A 310 -26.51 12.57 -31.51
CA ALA A 310 -27.06 13.68 -30.74
C ALA A 310 -28.58 13.55 -30.50
N ILE A 311 -29.32 13.12 -31.54
CA ILE A 311 -30.77 12.93 -31.48
C ILE A 311 -31.11 11.73 -30.60
N ARG A 312 -30.37 10.61 -30.75
CA ARG A 312 -30.53 9.43 -29.88
C ARG A 312 -30.32 9.76 -28.40
N LEU A 313 -29.28 10.55 -28.09
CA LEU A 313 -29.03 11.00 -26.72
C LEU A 313 -30.21 11.84 -26.19
N PHE A 314 -30.70 12.80 -26.99
CA PHE A 314 -31.82 13.65 -26.60
C PHE A 314 -33.08 12.81 -26.30
N VAL A 315 -33.45 11.90 -27.19
CA VAL A 315 -34.64 11.05 -27.05
C VAL A 315 -34.53 10.15 -25.83
N GLU A 316 -33.38 9.52 -25.60
CA GLU A 316 -33.17 8.67 -24.41
C GLU A 316 -33.36 9.49 -23.12
N ARG A 317 -32.71 10.66 -23.02
CA ARG A 317 -32.78 11.50 -21.82
C ARG A 317 -34.17 12.07 -21.59
N ALA A 318 -34.84 12.55 -22.63
CA ALA A 318 -36.22 13.04 -22.55
C ALA A 318 -37.18 11.92 -22.11
N SER A 319 -36.97 10.68 -22.58
CA SER A 319 -37.79 9.52 -22.22
C SER A 319 -37.54 9.03 -20.79
N SER A 320 -36.33 9.22 -20.26
CA SER A 320 -35.98 8.85 -18.87
C SER A 320 -36.72 9.68 -17.81
N GLY A 321 -37.22 10.87 -18.18
CA GLY A 321 -38.02 11.76 -17.32
C GLY A 321 -39.50 11.36 -17.17
N ASN A 322 -39.83 10.09 -17.35
CA ASN A 322 -41.19 9.52 -17.19
C ASN A 322 -42.24 10.05 -18.19
N THR A 323 -41.80 10.53 -19.36
CA THR A 323 -42.66 10.89 -20.49
C THR A 323 -42.54 9.80 -21.54
N ALA A 324 -43.63 9.06 -21.83
CA ALA A 324 -43.67 8.19 -23.00
C ALA A 324 -43.64 9.06 -24.27
N LEU A 325 -42.44 9.40 -24.72
CA LEU A 325 -42.23 10.25 -25.89
C LEU A 325 -42.55 9.45 -27.15
N VAL A 326 -43.77 9.57 -27.67
CA VAL A 326 -44.13 9.05 -28.99
C VAL A 326 -43.75 10.13 -30.01
N LEU A 327 -42.64 9.92 -30.71
CA LEU A 327 -42.13 10.86 -31.71
C LEU A 327 -42.97 10.79 -33.00
N ASP A 328 -43.49 11.94 -33.44
CA ASP A 328 -43.96 12.14 -34.81
C ASP A 328 -42.89 12.88 -35.65
N ASP A 329 -43.16 13.07 -36.96
CA ASP A 329 -42.21 13.71 -37.89
C ASP A 329 -41.86 15.14 -37.44
N ASP A 330 -42.84 15.88 -36.89
CA ASP A 330 -42.66 17.25 -36.43
C ASP A 330 -41.78 17.30 -35.18
N ASP A 331 -42.00 16.40 -34.22
CA ASP A 331 -41.24 16.29 -32.99
C ASP A 331 -39.77 15.91 -33.24
N ALA A 332 -39.51 14.96 -34.16
CA ALA A 332 -38.16 14.60 -34.57
C ALA A 332 -37.41 15.80 -35.20
N GLN A 333 -38.11 16.63 -35.97
CA GLN A 333 -37.55 17.81 -36.60
C GLN A 333 -37.21 18.91 -35.58
N LEU A 334 -38.03 19.10 -34.54
CA LEU A 334 -37.73 20.02 -33.45
C LEU A 334 -36.51 19.57 -32.66
N ILE A 335 -36.36 18.26 -32.40
CA ILE A 335 -35.18 17.69 -31.74
C ILE A 335 -33.93 17.92 -32.57
N ALA A 336 -34.02 17.72 -33.90
CA ALA A 336 -32.92 17.96 -34.82
C ALA A 336 -32.44 19.41 -34.80
N ASP A 337 -33.36 20.39 -34.85
CA ASP A 337 -33.03 21.83 -34.75
C ASP A 337 -32.40 22.17 -33.39
N MET A 338 -32.89 21.62 -32.29
CA MET A 338 -32.26 21.81 -30.98
C MET A 338 -30.84 21.23 -30.93
N CYS A 339 -30.64 20.00 -31.42
CA CYS A 339 -29.32 19.38 -31.46
C CYS A 339 -28.32 20.18 -32.31
N GLN A 340 -28.79 20.77 -33.41
CA GLN A 340 -28.00 21.67 -34.26
C GLN A 340 -27.59 22.94 -33.51
N ARG A 341 -28.51 23.60 -32.80
CA ARG A 341 -28.24 24.79 -31.98
C ARG A 341 -27.29 24.51 -30.82
N LEU A 342 -27.38 23.31 -30.25
CA LEU A 342 -26.49 22.83 -29.18
C LEU A 342 -25.15 22.29 -29.70
N GLU A 343 -24.93 22.38 -31.02
CA GLU A 343 -23.70 21.99 -31.73
C GLU A 343 -23.23 20.56 -31.41
N GLY A 344 -24.15 19.65 -31.07
CA GLY A 344 -23.82 18.26 -30.75
C GLY A 344 -23.10 18.06 -29.40
N ILE A 345 -22.99 19.06 -28.55
CA ILE A 345 -22.30 18.90 -27.25
C ILE A 345 -23.22 18.09 -26.31
N ALA A 346 -22.71 16.97 -25.78
CA ALA A 346 -23.50 16.00 -25.04
C ALA A 346 -24.21 16.61 -23.81
N LEU A 347 -23.49 17.24 -22.88
CA LEU A 347 -24.09 17.78 -21.65
C LEU A 347 -25.19 18.84 -21.92
N PRO A 348 -25.00 19.84 -22.82
CA PRO A 348 -26.07 20.73 -23.25
C PRO A 348 -27.32 20.02 -23.80
N ILE A 349 -27.12 18.95 -24.57
CA ILE A 349 -28.22 18.11 -25.08
C ILE A 349 -28.96 17.43 -23.93
N GLU A 350 -28.25 16.87 -22.96
CA GLU A 350 -28.87 16.25 -21.78
C GLU A 350 -29.67 17.27 -20.96
N LEU A 351 -29.10 18.46 -20.72
CA LEU A 351 -29.78 19.55 -20.01
C LEU A 351 -31.05 20.01 -20.74
N ALA A 352 -31.02 20.13 -22.07
CA ALA A 352 -32.21 20.47 -22.86
C ALA A 352 -33.27 19.36 -22.83
N ALA A 353 -32.86 18.10 -22.97
CA ALA A 353 -33.75 16.94 -22.98
C ALA A 353 -34.50 16.78 -21.64
N MET A 354 -33.82 16.99 -20.51
CA MET A 354 -34.46 16.93 -19.18
C MET A 354 -35.56 17.99 -18.99
N ARG A 355 -35.52 19.10 -19.75
CA ARG A 355 -36.55 20.16 -19.70
C ARG A 355 -37.82 19.79 -20.44
N VAL A 356 -37.77 18.82 -21.36
CA VAL A 356 -38.95 18.33 -22.08
C VAL A 356 -39.99 17.78 -21.11
N ALA A 357 -39.56 17.06 -20.07
CA ALA A 357 -40.46 16.54 -19.04
C ALA A 357 -41.22 17.65 -18.28
N SER A 358 -40.61 18.84 -18.11
CA SER A 358 -41.20 19.95 -17.36
C SER A 358 -42.00 20.94 -18.23
N HIS A 359 -41.58 21.18 -19.47
CA HIS A 359 -42.12 22.25 -20.32
C HIS A 359 -42.75 21.75 -21.63
N GLY A 360 -42.57 20.48 -21.96
CA GLY A 360 -42.95 19.91 -23.26
C GLY A 360 -41.96 20.25 -24.36
N LEU A 361 -41.96 19.44 -25.43
CA LEU A 361 -40.96 19.51 -26.50
C LEU A 361 -41.03 20.84 -27.28
N LYS A 362 -42.24 21.22 -27.73
CA LYS A 362 -42.48 22.43 -28.52
C LYS A 362 -42.13 23.71 -27.77
N SER A 363 -42.48 23.79 -26.48
CA SER A 363 -42.13 24.94 -25.63
C SER A 363 -40.63 25.02 -25.38
N THR A 364 -39.98 23.87 -25.16
CA THR A 364 -38.52 23.81 -24.95
C THR A 364 -37.77 24.29 -26.20
N HIS A 365 -38.20 23.85 -27.38
CA HIS A 365 -37.68 24.32 -28.67
C HIS A 365 -37.87 25.83 -28.86
N ALA A 366 -39.06 26.36 -28.61
CA ALA A 366 -39.36 27.79 -28.76
C ALA A 366 -38.52 28.67 -27.80
N LEU A 367 -38.40 28.27 -26.53
CA LEU A 367 -37.60 28.97 -25.51
C LEU A 367 -36.11 28.98 -25.85
N LEU A 368 -35.60 27.87 -26.39
CA LEU A 368 -34.24 27.79 -26.92
C LEU A 368 -34.13 28.73 -28.14
N GLY A 369 -35.15 28.71 -29.01
CA GLY A 369 -35.36 29.59 -30.15
C GLY A 369 -35.10 31.08 -29.90
N GLU A 370 -35.87 31.64 -28.97
CA GLU A 370 -35.86 33.08 -28.64
C GLU A 370 -34.51 33.54 -28.08
N ARG A 371 -33.87 32.74 -27.22
CA ARG A 371 -32.58 33.07 -26.61
C ARG A 371 -31.43 33.06 -27.62
N PHE A 372 -31.44 32.14 -28.59
CA PHE A 372 -30.45 32.14 -29.69
C PHE A 372 -30.64 33.35 -30.63
N SER A 373 -31.88 33.83 -30.80
CA SER A 373 -32.19 35.00 -31.64
C SER A 373 -31.81 36.35 -31.01
N LEU A 374 -31.79 36.43 -29.68
CA LEU A 374 -31.45 37.65 -28.92
C LEU A 374 -29.94 37.85 -28.70
N GLY A 375 -29.09 37.03 -29.32
CA GLY A 375 -27.64 37.16 -29.30
C GLY A 375 -27.04 36.85 -27.93
N TRP A 376 -26.59 35.62 -27.76
CA TRP A 376 -25.80 35.17 -26.60
C TRP A 376 -24.56 36.07 -26.40
N SER A 377 -24.68 37.05 -25.51
CA SER A 377 -23.62 38.01 -25.19
C SER A 377 -22.71 37.46 -24.09
N GLY A 378 -22.06 36.32 -24.38
CA GLY A 378 -20.92 35.84 -23.60
C GLY A 378 -19.67 36.69 -23.85
N ARG A 379 -18.61 36.53 -23.03
CA ARG A 379 -17.30 37.14 -23.30
C ARG A 379 -16.84 36.74 -24.70
N ARG A 380 -16.77 37.70 -25.62
CA ARG A 380 -16.43 37.53 -27.05
C ARG A 380 -15.05 36.91 -27.32
N THR A 381 -14.28 36.61 -26.28
CA THR A 381 -12.91 36.06 -26.33
C THR A 381 -12.83 34.55 -26.11
N ALA A 382 -13.93 33.86 -25.80
CA ALA A 382 -13.96 32.39 -25.68
C ALA A 382 -14.30 31.71 -27.02
N LEU A 383 -13.71 30.54 -27.30
CA LEU A 383 -14.03 29.72 -28.48
C LEU A 383 -15.54 29.46 -28.59
N PRO A 384 -16.16 29.49 -29.80
CA PRO A 384 -17.61 29.40 -30.00
C PRO A 384 -18.31 28.29 -29.21
N ARG A 385 -17.70 27.10 -29.12
CA ARG A 385 -18.27 25.92 -28.43
C ARG A 385 -18.33 26.05 -26.89
N HIS A 386 -17.44 26.85 -26.29
CA HIS A 386 -17.50 27.17 -24.86
C HIS A 386 -18.63 28.16 -24.54
N GLN A 387 -19.05 28.94 -25.53
CA GLN A 387 -20.22 29.81 -25.41
C GLN A 387 -21.50 28.95 -25.34
N THR A 388 -21.54 27.83 -26.08
CA THR A 388 -22.70 26.92 -26.11
C THR A 388 -23.02 26.26 -24.77
N LEU A 389 -22.03 25.66 -24.11
CA LEU A 389 -22.26 25.08 -22.78
C LEU A 389 -22.55 26.15 -21.72
N ARG A 390 -21.81 27.25 -21.71
CA ARG A 390 -22.04 28.32 -20.73
C ARG A 390 -23.43 28.94 -20.88
N ALA A 391 -23.85 29.22 -22.12
CA ALA A 391 -25.15 29.81 -22.36
C ALA A 391 -26.30 28.84 -22.05
N MET A 392 -26.10 27.53 -22.20
CA MET A 392 -27.06 26.53 -21.72
C MET A 392 -27.14 26.44 -20.20
N LEU A 393 -26.01 26.65 -19.51
CA LEU A 393 -26.01 26.82 -18.05
C LEU A 393 -26.69 28.13 -17.63
N ASP A 394 -26.44 29.25 -18.32
CA ASP A 394 -27.16 30.52 -18.11
C ASP A 394 -28.67 30.34 -18.31
N TRP A 395 -29.10 29.68 -19.38
CA TRP A 395 -30.53 29.37 -19.60
C TRP A 395 -31.11 28.47 -18.51
N SER A 396 -30.42 27.37 -18.18
CA SER A 396 -30.87 26.43 -17.15
C SER A 396 -30.97 27.08 -15.77
N TYR A 397 -30.08 28.02 -15.48
CA TYR A 397 -30.01 28.81 -14.27
C TYR A 397 -31.10 29.89 -14.22
N ASP A 398 -31.34 30.62 -15.31
CA ASP A 398 -32.39 31.65 -15.40
C ASP A 398 -33.81 31.09 -15.23
N LEU A 399 -34.00 29.79 -15.50
CA LEU A 399 -35.26 29.08 -15.27
C LEU A 399 -35.48 28.66 -13.81
N LEU A 400 -34.48 28.84 -12.94
CA LEU A 400 -34.60 28.50 -11.53
C LEU A 400 -35.36 29.60 -10.79
N SER A 401 -36.13 29.19 -9.78
CA SER A 401 -36.63 30.16 -8.80
C SER A 401 -35.44 30.82 -8.09
N PRO A 402 -35.60 32.02 -7.52
CA PRO A 402 -34.51 32.70 -6.81
C PRO A 402 -33.88 31.83 -5.71
N LEU A 403 -34.68 31.02 -5.01
CA LEU A 403 -34.19 30.10 -3.97
C LEU A 403 -33.45 28.89 -4.56
N GLN A 404 -33.92 28.34 -5.68
CA GLN A 404 -33.22 27.25 -6.38
C GLN A 404 -31.87 27.71 -6.95
N GLY A 405 -31.82 28.91 -7.54
CA GLY A 405 -30.58 29.51 -8.04
C GLY A 405 -29.56 29.74 -6.93
N LEU A 406 -30.02 30.28 -5.79
CA LEU A 406 -29.19 30.46 -4.60
C LEU A 406 -28.68 29.14 -4.01
N ALA A 407 -29.54 28.13 -3.90
CA ALA A 407 -29.13 26.80 -3.44
C ALA A 407 -28.06 26.20 -4.36
N LEU A 408 -28.25 26.30 -5.68
CA LEU A 408 -27.30 25.78 -6.66
C LEU A 408 -25.94 26.51 -6.62
N GLU A 409 -25.95 27.84 -6.42
CA GLU A 409 -24.74 28.64 -6.15
C GLU A 409 -24.01 28.13 -4.90
N ARG A 410 -24.74 27.91 -3.81
CA ARG A 410 -24.16 27.45 -2.54
C ARG A 410 -23.64 26.02 -2.59
N LEU A 411 -24.27 25.14 -3.37
CA LEU A 411 -23.77 23.79 -3.56
C LEU A 411 -22.37 23.76 -4.22
N SER A 412 -21.94 24.83 -4.88
CA SER A 412 -20.61 24.92 -5.51
C SER A 412 -19.43 24.83 -4.53
N VAL A 413 -19.68 24.98 -3.21
CA VAL A 413 -18.67 24.81 -2.16
C VAL A 413 -18.19 23.37 -2.04
N PHE A 414 -19.02 22.39 -2.40
CA PHE A 414 -18.62 20.98 -2.39
C PHE A 414 -17.71 20.69 -3.58
N VAL A 415 -16.52 20.21 -3.28
CA VAL A 415 -15.47 19.88 -4.26
C VAL A 415 -15.63 18.43 -4.76
N GLY A 416 -16.25 17.56 -3.96
CA GLY A 416 -16.54 16.16 -4.30
C GLY A 416 -17.99 15.76 -4.01
N PRO A 417 -18.27 14.44 -3.96
CA PRO A 417 -19.59 13.93 -3.56
C PRO A 417 -19.98 14.41 -2.16
N PHE A 418 -21.27 14.68 -1.97
CA PHE A 418 -21.83 15.11 -0.68
C PHE A 418 -23.14 14.38 -0.39
N SER A 419 -23.50 14.28 0.88
CA SER A 419 -24.77 13.69 1.29
C SER A 419 -25.90 14.72 1.29
N GLN A 420 -27.15 14.26 1.30
CA GLN A 420 -28.31 15.15 1.50
C GLN A 420 -28.21 15.93 2.82
N GLU A 421 -27.72 15.27 3.90
CA GLU A 421 -27.49 15.93 5.19
C GLU A 421 -26.49 17.09 5.06
N ALA A 422 -25.37 16.85 4.35
CA ALA A 422 -24.36 17.88 4.10
C ALA A 422 -24.95 19.06 3.34
N ALA A 423 -25.68 18.80 2.25
CA ALA A 423 -26.36 19.84 1.50
C ALA A 423 -27.31 20.65 2.38
N SER A 424 -28.22 19.98 3.11
CA SER A 424 -29.21 20.64 3.96
C SER A 424 -28.60 21.47 5.07
N GLN A 425 -27.47 21.07 5.66
CA GLN A 425 -26.83 21.85 6.74
C GLN A 425 -25.96 22.99 6.21
N VAL A 426 -25.26 22.80 5.08
CA VAL A 426 -24.31 23.78 4.56
C VAL A 426 -25.01 24.90 3.78
N ILE A 427 -26.04 24.59 2.99
CA ILE A 427 -26.71 25.60 2.16
C ILE A 427 -27.83 26.34 2.90
N ALA A 428 -28.33 25.77 4.01
CA ALA A 428 -29.38 26.38 4.80
C ALA A 428 -28.90 27.61 5.57
N ASP A 429 -29.80 28.58 5.69
CA ASP A 429 -29.63 29.82 6.45
C ASP A 429 -31.01 30.43 6.77
N THR A 430 -31.08 31.74 6.98
CA THR A 430 -32.35 32.45 7.21
C THR A 430 -33.26 32.53 5.98
N GLN A 431 -32.74 32.27 4.77
CA GLN A 431 -33.52 32.32 3.53
C GLN A 431 -33.99 30.92 3.08
N ILE A 432 -33.16 29.90 3.31
CA ILE A 432 -33.45 28.51 2.96
C ILE A 432 -33.37 27.68 4.24
N ASP A 433 -34.50 27.17 4.71
CA ASP A 433 -34.50 26.22 5.83
C ASP A 433 -34.02 24.81 5.40
N THR A 434 -33.73 23.94 6.36
CA THR A 434 -33.17 22.61 6.09
C THR A 434 -34.10 21.68 5.31
N ALA A 435 -35.42 21.81 5.48
CA ALA A 435 -36.42 21.02 4.78
C ALA A 435 -36.59 21.51 3.33
N ALA A 436 -36.61 22.83 3.12
CA ALA A 436 -36.61 23.46 1.82
C ALA A 436 -35.32 23.13 1.05
N ALA A 437 -34.16 23.11 1.70
CA ALA A 437 -32.89 22.72 1.09
C ALA A 437 -32.95 21.29 0.51
N ALA A 438 -33.54 20.34 1.25
CA ALA A 438 -33.72 18.97 0.78
C ALA A 438 -34.65 18.89 -0.44
N ALA A 439 -35.80 19.57 -0.39
CA ALA A 439 -36.74 19.59 -1.52
C ALA A 439 -36.14 20.27 -2.77
N ILE A 440 -35.40 21.37 -2.59
CA ILE A 440 -34.70 22.05 -3.70
C ILE A 440 -33.63 21.15 -4.29
N LEU A 441 -32.91 20.36 -3.49
CA LEU A 441 -31.91 19.41 -3.99
C LEU A 441 -32.56 18.38 -4.93
N ASP A 442 -33.70 17.80 -4.54
CA ASP A 442 -34.45 16.85 -5.38
C ASP A 442 -34.92 17.50 -6.69
N GLU A 443 -35.37 18.76 -6.63
CA GLU A 443 -35.74 19.52 -7.83
C GLU A 443 -34.55 19.82 -8.74
N LEU A 444 -33.37 20.10 -8.18
CA LEU A 444 -32.14 20.32 -8.96
C LEU A 444 -31.65 19.04 -9.64
N VAL A 445 -31.85 17.87 -9.01
CA VAL A 445 -31.61 16.56 -9.62
C VAL A 445 -32.56 16.32 -10.79
N CYS A 446 -33.86 16.54 -10.59
CA CYS A 446 -34.86 16.44 -11.67
C CYS A 446 -34.54 17.36 -12.86
N LYS A 447 -33.86 18.48 -12.61
CA LYS A 447 -33.42 19.44 -13.63
C LYS A 447 -32.04 19.15 -14.24
N GLY A 448 -31.38 18.07 -13.82
CA GLY A 448 -30.07 17.65 -14.33
C GLY A 448 -28.90 18.56 -13.94
N LEU A 449 -29.08 19.44 -12.95
CA LEU A 449 -28.04 20.36 -12.48
C LEU A 449 -27.20 19.75 -11.34
N VAL A 450 -27.74 18.72 -10.69
CA VAL A 450 -27.06 17.87 -9.70
C VAL A 450 -27.24 16.42 -10.14
N THR A 451 -26.20 15.61 -10.01
CA THR A 451 -26.22 14.18 -10.34
C THR A 451 -26.21 13.34 -9.07
N ILE A 452 -26.95 12.24 -9.07
CA ILE A 452 -26.89 11.22 -8.01
C ILE A 452 -25.89 10.15 -8.45
N ASP A 453 -24.96 9.81 -7.57
CA ASP A 453 -24.14 8.61 -7.72
C ASP A 453 -24.85 7.42 -7.04
N HIS A 454 -25.05 6.36 -7.82
CA HIS A 454 -25.70 5.13 -7.39
C HIS A 454 -24.70 4.02 -7.05
N SER A 455 -23.38 4.29 -7.08
CA SER A 455 -22.34 3.31 -6.77
C SER A 455 -22.36 2.85 -5.31
N ASP A 456 -22.85 3.68 -4.39
CA ASP A 456 -22.77 3.46 -2.96
C ASP A 456 -24.10 2.99 -2.37
N LEU A 457 -24.05 2.19 -1.29
CA LEU A 457 -25.23 1.77 -0.49
C LEU A 457 -26.02 2.97 0.09
N ARG A 458 -25.49 4.19 0.01
CA ARG A 458 -26.16 5.46 0.35
C ARG A 458 -26.00 6.44 -0.81
N TRP A 459 -27.09 7.08 -1.18
CA TRP A 459 -27.18 7.96 -2.33
C TRP A 459 -26.32 9.19 -2.06
N THR A 460 -25.30 9.42 -2.89
CA THR A 460 -24.47 10.64 -2.83
C THR A 460 -24.79 11.55 -4.01
N TYR A 461 -24.62 12.84 -3.79
CA TYR A 461 -24.90 13.89 -4.78
C TYR A 461 -23.58 14.50 -5.23
N ARG A 462 -23.51 14.92 -6.50
CA ARG A 462 -22.33 15.57 -7.07
C ARG A 462 -22.77 16.68 -8.03
N LEU A 463 -22.02 17.78 -8.07
CA LEU A 463 -22.09 18.71 -9.19
C LEU A 463 -21.10 18.29 -10.27
N LEU A 464 -21.55 18.29 -11.52
CA LEU A 464 -20.63 18.19 -12.65
C LEU A 464 -19.68 19.39 -12.64
N GLU A 465 -18.41 19.16 -12.97
CA GLU A 465 -17.35 20.17 -12.81
C GLU A 465 -17.66 21.49 -13.50
N MET A 466 -18.23 21.45 -14.71
CA MET A 466 -18.62 22.67 -15.42
C MET A 466 -19.77 23.42 -14.76
N THR A 467 -20.73 22.69 -14.19
CA THR A 467 -21.82 23.29 -13.41
C THR A 467 -21.26 23.91 -12.14
N ARG A 468 -20.38 23.20 -11.41
CA ARG A 468 -19.72 23.70 -10.20
C ARG A 468 -18.91 24.97 -10.47
N ALA A 469 -18.07 24.98 -11.51
CA ALA A 469 -17.27 26.14 -11.87
C ALA A 469 -18.15 27.36 -12.24
N TYR A 470 -19.23 27.13 -13.00
CA TYR A 470 -20.18 28.17 -13.36
C TYR A 470 -20.93 28.74 -12.13
N THR A 471 -21.40 27.88 -11.24
CA THR A 471 -22.15 28.29 -10.05
C THR A 471 -21.25 28.92 -8.99
N ARG A 472 -19.97 28.52 -8.92
CA ARG A 472 -18.93 29.19 -8.11
C ARG A 472 -18.65 30.61 -8.60
N GLU A 473 -18.63 30.84 -9.92
CA GLU A 473 -18.51 32.19 -10.48
C GLU A 473 -19.72 33.05 -10.11
N LYS A 474 -20.95 32.50 -10.20
CA LYS A 474 -22.17 33.22 -9.77
C LYS A 474 -22.16 33.51 -8.28
N LEU A 475 -21.76 32.54 -7.44
CA LEU A 475 -21.60 32.73 -6.00
C LEU A 475 -20.60 33.85 -5.70
N ALA A 476 -19.47 33.92 -6.40
CA ALA A 476 -18.49 35.00 -6.21
C ALA A 476 -19.08 36.39 -6.48
N THR A 477 -20.07 36.53 -7.38
CA THR A 477 -20.76 37.81 -7.62
C THR A 477 -21.65 38.27 -6.46
N ARG A 478 -21.98 37.39 -5.51
CA ARG A 478 -22.70 37.74 -4.27
C ARG A 478 -21.83 38.48 -3.25
N GLY A 479 -20.51 38.42 -3.42
CA GLY A 479 -19.52 39.08 -2.58
C GLY A 479 -18.93 38.18 -1.49
N ASP A 480 -17.78 38.60 -0.97
CA ASP A 480 -16.92 37.78 -0.10
C ASP A 480 -17.60 37.37 1.22
N VAL A 481 -18.54 38.19 1.73
CA VAL A 481 -19.25 37.89 2.98
C VAL A 481 -20.08 36.61 2.86
N GLU A 482 -20.82 36.44 1.76
CA GLU A 482 -21.64 35.24 1.55
C GLU A 482 -20.77 34.01 1.27
N VAL A 483 -19.72 34.18 0.46
CA VAL A 483 -18.74 33.12 0.15
C VAL A 483 -18.07 32.60 1.43
N ASN A 484 -17.60 33.50 2.29
CA ASN A 484 -16.92 33.14 3.53
C ASN A 484 -17.89 32.51 4.54
N ALA A 485 -19.12 33.03 4.67
CA ALA A 485 -20.12 32.44 5.56
C ALA A 485 -20.50 31.00 5.15
N LEU A 486 -20.57 30.73 3.84
CA LEU A 486 -20.83 29.40 3.31
C LEU A 486 -19.64 28.45 3.54
N ALA A 487 -18.42 28.91 3.25
CA ALA A 487 -17.21 28.13 3.48
C ALA A 487 -17.01 27.79 4.97
N PHE A 488 -17.38 28.71 5.87
CA PHE A 488 -17.43 28.44 7.31
C PHE A 488 -18.40 27.30 7.65
N ARG A 489 -19.65 27.34 7.15
CA ARG A 489 -20.63 26.25 7.38
C ARG A 489 -20.16 24.92 6.82
N HIS A 490 -19.52 24.94 5.65
CA HIS A 490 -18.93 23.75 5.03
C HIS A 490 -17.83 23.15 5.91
N ALA A 491 -16.85 23.95 6.33
CA ALA A 491 -15.77 23.48 7.21
C ALA A 491 -16.28 23.04 8.59
N ALA A 492 -17.30 23.72 9.16
CA ALA A 492 -17.95 23.34 10.41
C ALA A 492 -18.68 22.00 10.28
N PHE A 493 -19.37 21.77 9.17
CA PHE A 493 -20.02 20.48 8.89
C PHE A 493 -19.01 19.34 8.83
N TYR A 494 -17.89 19.51 8.11
CA TYR A 494 -16.88 18.45 8.01
C TYR A 494 -16.10 18.24 9.32
N MET A 495 -15.87 19.29 10.11
CA MET A 495 -15.33 19.14 11.46
C MET A 495 -16.26 18.29 12.33
N ASP A 496 -17.56 18.59 12.35
CA ASP A 496 -18.55 17.85 13.13
C ASP A 496 -18.73 16.42 12.60
N LEU A 497 -18.76 16.22 11.28
CA LEU A 497 -18.82 14.89 10.66
C LEU A 497 -17.65 14.02 11.14
N LEU A 498 -16.42 14.54 11.09
CA LEU A 498 -15.24 13.82 11.55
C LEU A 498 -15.28 13.58 13.07
N GLY A 499 -15.79 14.53 13.85
CA GLY A 499 -16.03 14.35 15.29
C GLY A 499 -17.06 13.26 15.62
N ARG A 500 -18.08 13.07 14.78
CA ARG A 500 -19.15 12.06 14.96
C ARG A 500 -18.73 10.65 14.56
N VAL A 501 -17.70 10.46 13.73
CA VAL A 501 -17.23 9.11 13.35
C VAL A 501 -16.71 8.33 14.56
N GLY A 502 -16.45 9.00 15.68
CA GLY A 502 -15.96 8.38 16.90
C GLY A 502 -14.43 8.41 16.97
N THR A 503 -13.89 8.18 18.16
CA THR A 503 -12.44 8.23 18.42
C THR A 503 -11.80 6.84 18.44
N SER A 504 -12.60 5.77 18.33
CA SER A 504 -12.04 4.43 18.38
C SER A 504 -11.41 4.04 17.02
N PRO A 505 -10.35 3.22 17.03
CA PRO A 505 -9.70 2.74 15.81
C PRO A 505 -10.65 2.03 14.85
N ASN A 506 -11.61 1.26 15.38
CA ASN A 506 -12.52 0.45 14.57
C ASN A 506 -13.58 1.33 13.89
N GLU A 507 -14.12 2.34 14.56
CA GLU A 507 -15.14 3.20 13.94
C GLU A 507 -14.56 3.99 12.75
N ILE A 508 -13.31 4.48 12.86
CA ILE A 508 -12.61 5.13 11.76
C ILE A 508 -12.38 4.15 10.60
N PHE A 509 -11.98 2.91 10.92
CA PHE A 509 -11.74 1.87 9.92
C PHE A 509 -13.03 1.46 9.20
N ASP A 510 -14.12 1.24 9.94
CA ASP A 510 -15.42 0.82 9.41
C ASP A 510 -16.07 1.89 8.53
N ASN A 511 -15.73 3.17 8.77
CA ASN A 511 -16.18 4.30 7.94
C ASN A 511 -15.15 4.73 6.88
N SER A 512 -14.05 3.99 6.70
CA SER A 512 -12.93 4.40 5.86
C SER A 512 -13.33 4.70 4.42
N GLU A 513 -14.02 3.80 3.72
CA GLU A 513 -14.48 4.00 2.33
C GLU A 513 -15.34 5.26 2.18
N ARG A 514 -16.26 5.48 3.13
CA ARG A 514 -17.10 6.68 3.16
C ARG A 514 -16.27 7.94 3.37
N LEU A 515 -15.34 7.96 4.32
CA LEU A 515 -14.51 9.12 4.58
C LEU A 515 -13.51 9.39 3.45
N ALA A 516 -13.10 8.34 2.76
CA ALA A 516 -12.26 8.38 1.58
C ALA A 516 -12.87 9.25 0.47
N SER A 517 -14.18 9.12 0.20
CA SER A 517 -14.87 9.94 -0.80
C SER A 517 -15.03 11.41 -0.37
N GLN A 518 -14.86 11.70 0.92
CA GLN A 518 -14.98 13.04 1.49
C GLN A 518 -13.65 13.79 1.62
N LEU A 519 -12.51 13.17 1.28
CA LEU A 519 -11.18 13.79 1.42
C LEU A 519 -11.06 15.10 0.64
N GLY A 520 -11.67 15.22 -0.54
CA GLY A 520 -11.68 16.47 -1.31
C GLY A 520 -12.34 17.63 -0.53
N ASN A 521 -13.48 17.35 0.09
CA ASN A 521 -14.20 18.34 0.90
C ASN A 521 -13.47 18.66 2.22
N VAL A 522 -12.80 17.69 2.84
CA VAL A 522 -11.96 17.89 4.02
C VAL A 522 -10.74 18.76 3.68
N ARG A 523 -10.05 18.48 2.58
CA ARG A 523 -8.90 19.28 2.10
C ARG A 523 -9.30 20.71 1.77
N SER A 524 -10.40 20.89 1.04
CA SER A 524 -10.92 22.22 0.71
C SER A 524 -11.30 23.01 1.98
N SER A 525 -11.92 22.33 2.96
CA SER A 525 -12.25 22.93 4.25
C SER A 525 -11.01 23.35 5.04
N LEU A 526 -9.96 22.51 5.07
CA LEU A 526 -8.68 22.83 5.72
C LEU A 526 -8.00 24.02 5.04
N GLU A 527 -7.92 24.01 3.71
CA GLU A 527 -7.26 25.08 2.97
C GLU A 527 -7.96 26.43 3.13
N TRP A 528 -9.29 26.46 3.09
CA TRP A 528 -10.04 27.67 3.42
C TRP A 528 -9.80 28.11 4.87
N SER A 529 -9.87 27.18 5.84
CA SER A 529 -9.76 27.52 7.27
C SER A 529 -8.37 28.04 7.66
N PHE A 530 -7.30 27.57 7.02
CA PHE A 530 -5.94 28.10 7.18
C PHE A 530 -5.61 29.25 6.22
N GLY A 531 -6.53 29.62 5.34
CA GLY A 531 -6.37 30.71 4.39
C GLY A 531 -6.59 32.10 5.02
N PRO A 532 -6.34 33.19 4.27
CA PRO A 532 -6.44 34.56 4.78
C PRO A 532 -7.83 34.95 5.29
N GLN A 533 -8.89 34.27 4.82
CA GLN A 533 -10.29 34.50 5.18
C GLN A 533 -10.85 33.42 6.12
N GLY A 534 -9.99 32.50 6.56
CA GLY A 534 -10.37 31.39 7.42
C GLY A 534 -10.49 31.79 8.88
N ASP A 535 -10.97 30.85 9.69
CA ASP A 535 -11.07 30.99 11.14
C ASP A 535 -10.17 29.95 11.82
N PRO A 536 -9.10 30.38 12.52
CA PRO A 536 -8.27 29.47 13.32
C PRO A 536 -9.07 28.67 14.35
N GLY A 537 -10.17 29.23 14.86
CA GLY A 537 -11.10 28.56 15.76
C GLY A 537 -11.75 27.30 15.15
N LEU A 538 -11.80 27.23 13.83
CA LEU A 538 -12.26 26.08 13.07
C LEU A 538 -11.10 25.25 12.49
N ALA A 539 -10.03 25.92 12.04
CA ALA A 539 -8.89 25.29 11.39
C ALA A 539 -8.18 24.26 12.30
N LEU A 540 -7.93 24.62 13.56
CA LEU A 540 -7.21 23.76 14.51
C LEU A 540 -8.01 22.51 14.88
N PRO A 541 -9.29 22.60 15.31
CA PRO A 541 -10.13 21.44 15.53
C PRO A 541 -10.30 20.55 14.29
N LEU A 542 -10.48 21.15 13.11
CA LEU A 542 -10.62 20.40 11.87
C LEU A 542 -9.33 19.64 11.52
N ALA A 543 -8.16 20.26 11.69
CA ALA A 543 -6.87 19.60 11.48
C ALA A 543 -6.67 18.44 12.46
N ALA A 544 -7.01 18.63 13.73
CA ALA A 544 -6.95 17.58 14.75
C ALA A 544 -7.88 16.40 14.41
N ALA A 545 -9.11 16.68 13.99
CA ALA A 545 -10.08 15.66 13.59
C ALA A 545 -9.69 14.93 12.29
N SER A 546 -8.95 15.60 11.39
CA SER A 546 -8.50 15.02 10.12
C SER A 546 -7.23 14.16 10.26
N ALA A 547 -6.41 14.38 11.28
CA ALA A 547 -5.14 13.69 11.45
C ALA A 547 -5.25 12.15 11.54
N PRO A 548 -6.20 11.56 12.30
CA PRO A 548 -6.42 10.12 12.30
C PRO A 548 -6.78 9.55 10.92
N LEU A 549 -7.53 10.31 10.12
CA LEU A 549 -7.90 9.92 8.76
C LEU A 549 -6.70 9.90 7.82
N PHE A 550 -5.84 10.92 7.88
CA PHE A 550 -4.60 10.96 7.11
C PHE A 550 -3.65 9.83 7.50
N LEU A 551 -3.52 9.53 8.79
CA LEU A 551 -2.74 8.38 9.27
C LEU A 551 -3.31 7.06 8.76
N HIS A 552 -4.64 6.89 8.81
CA HIS A 552 -5.34 5.72 8.31
C HIS A 552 -5.03 5.44 6.83
N PHE A 553 -5.06 6.48 5.98
CA PHE A 553 -4.72 6.36 4.56
C PHE A 553 -3.23 6.45 4.25
N SER A 554 -2.36 6.45 5.27
CA SER A 554 -0.91 6.65 5.09
C SER A 554 -0.54 7.93 4.33
N LEU A 555 -1.33 8.99 4.47
CA LEU A 555 -1.06 10.33 3.93
C LEU A 555 -0.18 11.12 4.89
N LEU A 556 1.00 10.57 5.21
CA LEU A 556 1.86 11.08 6.28
C LEU A 556 2.36 12.50 5.99
N VAL A 557 2.72 12.80 4.74
CA VAL A 557 3.18 14.14 4.34
C VAL A 557 2.09 15.20 4.50
N GLU A 558 0.84 14.87 4.14
CA GLU A 558 -0.31 15.77 4.34
C GLU A 558 -0.57 16.00 5.83
N CYS A 559 -0.61 14.92 6.62
CA CYS A 559 -0.76 15.00 8.07
C CYS A 559 0.30 15.91 8.71
N ARG A 560 1.58 15.72 8.35
CA ARG A 560 2.69 16.57 8.79
C ARG A 560 2.43 18.04 8.45
N SER A 561 2.04 18.32 7.21
CA SER A 561 1.90 19.70 6.72
C SER A 561 0.79 20.43 7.46
N TRP A 562 -0.36 19.79 7.64
CA TRP A 562 -1.49 20.36 8.38
C TRP A 562 -1.19 20.52 9.87
N CYS A 563 -0.60 19.51 10.52
CA CYS A 563 -0.23 19.63 11.93
C CYS A 563 0.86 20.69 12.16
N THR A 564 1.78 20.89 11.20
CA THR A 564 2.80 21.95 11.28
C THR A 564 2.17 23.34 11.17
N ARG A 565 1.28 23.57 10.17
CA ARG A 565 0.52 24.83 10.04
C ARG A 565 -0.33 25.10 11.29
N ALA A 566 -0.97 24.06 11.84
CA ALA A 566 -1.76 24.17 13.06
C ALA A 566 -0.91 24.56 14.29
N ALA A 567 0.31 24.02 14.39
CA ALA A 567 1.22 24.32 15.50
C ALA A 567 1.63 25.80 15.56
N GLU A 568 1.70 26.49 14.41
CA GLU A 568 2.02 27.92 14.32
C GLU A 568 0.90 28.83 14.86
N LEU A 569 -0.32 28.31 14.99
CA LEU A 569 -1.51 29.07 15.38
C LEU A 569 -2.05 28.70 16.77
N LEU A 570 -1.37 27.83 17.52
CA LEU A 570 -1.82 27.35 18.85
C LEU A 570 -1.98 28.48 19.89
N GLU A 571 -1.23 29.57 19.73
CA GLU A 571 -1.28 30.74 20.63
C GLU A 571 -2.63 31.46 20.62
N LEU A 572 -3.49 31.19 19.66
CA LEU A 572 -4.84 31.73 19.54
C LEU A 572 -5.86 31.07 20.50
N GLY A 573 -5.41 30.61 21.67
CA GLY A 573 -6.25 30.08 22.74
C GLY A 573 -6.38 28.55 22.78
N TYR A 574 -5.55 27.82 22.04
CA TYR A 574 -5.59 26.35 21.99
C TYR A 574 -4.51 25.68 22.85
N PHE A 575 -3.65 26.44 23.53
CA PHE A 575 -2.67 25.87 24.44
C PHE A 575 -3.33 25.08 25.60
N GLY A 576 -2.87 23.84 25.80
CA GLY A 576 -3.35 22.92 26.83
C GLY A 576 -4.65 22.20 26.47
N THR A 577 -5.17 22.36 25.25
CA THR A 577 -6.45 21.77 24.84
C THR A 577 -6.29 20.35 24.28
N PRO A 578 -7.37 19.53 24.25
CA PRO A 578 -7.36 18.24 23.54
C PRO A 578 -6.98 18.38 22.05
N THR A 579 -7.32 19.49 21.42
CA THR A 579 -6.94 19.81 20.04
C THR A 579 -5.42 19.93 19.88
N GLU A 580 -4.75 20.68 20.77
CA GLU A 580 -3.28 20.74 20.75
C GLU A 580 -2.67 19.35 20.98
N MET A 581 -3.21 18.59 21.93
CA MET A 581 -2.73 17.24 22.23
C MET A 581 -2.75 16.34 20.98
N GLU A 582 -3.89 16.26 20.27
CA GLU A 582 -3.99 15.41 19.07
C GLU A 582 -3.08 15.88 17.94
N LEU A 583 -2.97 17.20 17.71
CA LEU A 583 -2.07 17.76 16.69
C LEU A 583 -0.61 17.41 16.98
N GLN A 584 -0.17 17.59 18.23
CA GLN A 584 1.20 17.27 18.66
C GLN A 584 1.45 15.76 18.64
N ALA A 585 0.46 14.95 19.05
CA ALA A 585 0.54 13.50 19.01
C ALA A 585 0.73 12.98 17.58
N ALA A 586 -0.06 13.49 16.62
CA ALA A 586 0.04 13.14 15.21
C ALA A 586 1.34 13.63 14.60
N LEU A 587 1.74 14.88 14.87
CA LEU A 587 2.99 15.46 14.37
C LEU A 587 4.21 14.65 14.85
N GLY A 588 4.27 14.33 16.14
CA GLY A 588 5.35 13.53 16.71
C GLY A 588 5.48 12.15 16.07
N LEU A 589 4.35 11.45 15.86
CA LEU A 589 4.33 10.15 15.21
C LEU A 589 4.80 10.23 13.75
N VAL A 590 4.26 11.18 12.98
CA VAL A 590 4.56 11.33 11.55
C VAL A 590 6.01 11.75 11.31
N LEU A 591 6.59 12.58 12.18
CA LEU A 591 7.98 12.96 12.09
C LEU A 591 8.93 11.76 12.25
N MET A 592 8.60 10.81 13.14
CA MET A 592 9.39 9.57 13.29
C MET A 592 9.47 8.74 11.99
N PHE A 593 8.45 8.82 11.13
CA PHE A 593 8.41 8.09 9.85
C PHE A 593 8.96 8.91 8.67
N THR A 594 8.75 10.22 8.67
CA THR A 594 9.09 11.07 7.52
C THR A 594 10.43 11.80 7.64
N ARG A 595 10.89 12.11 8.86
CA ARG A 595 12.14 12.84 9.14
C ARG A 595 13.06 12.10 10.13
N GLY A 596 12.77 10.84 10.41
CA GLY A 596 13.48 10.02 11.41
C GLY A 596 13.22 10.45 12.86
N ASN A 597 14.00 9.92 13.81
CA ASN A 597 13.83 10.18 15.24
C ASN A 597 14.46 11.54 15.64
N SER A 598 13.88 12.62 15.09
CA SER A 598 14.35 14.00 15.29
C SER A 598 13.95 14.59 16.65
N GLU A 599 14.64 15.64 17.09
CA GLU A 599 14.28 16.39 18.30
C GLU A 599 12.88 17.01 18.21
N ALA A 600 12.45 17.39 17.00
CA ALA A 600 11.10 17.89 16.77
C ALA A 600 10.03 16.83 17.06
N ALA A 601 10.28 15.57 16.69
CA ALA A 601 9.39 14.45 17.01
C ALA A 601 9.27 14.27 18.53
N GLN A 602 10.41 14.27 19.24
CA GLN A 602 10.46 14.17 20.69
C GLN A 602 9.66 15.28 21.38
N LYS A 603 9.91 16.54 20.98
CA LYS A 603 9.26 17.72 21.57
C LYS A 603 7.74 17.66 21.40
N ALA A 604 7.26 17.25 20.23
CA ALA A 604 5.83 17.11 19.96
C ALA A 604 5.20 16.00 20.83
N LEU A 605 5.84 14.82 20.92
CA LEU A 605 5.33 13.72 21.76
C LEU A 605 5.29 14.05 23.25
N LEU A 606 6.35 14.70 23.77
CA LEU A 606 6.38 15.15 25.17
C LEU A 606 5.30 16.20 25.45
N ARG A 607 5.14 17.18 24.54
CA ARG A 607 4.10 18.19 24.69
C ARG A 607 2.70 17.59 24.71
N ALA A 608 2.42 16.62 23.84
CA ALA A 608 1.15 15.91 23.85
C ALA A 608 0.94 15.15 25.18
N LEU A 609 1.98 14.50 25.71
CA LEU A 609 1.88 13.76 26.98
C LEU A 609 1.58 14.69 28.16
N ASP A 610 2.27 15.83 28.24
CA ASP A 610 2.03 16.84 29.29
C ASP A 610 0.57 17.28 29.31
N ILE A 611 -0.01 17.50 28.13
CA ILE A 611 -1.42 17.88 28.00
C ILE A 611 -2.33 16.72 28.43
N ALA A 612 -2.08 15.49 27.97
CA ALA A 612 -2.85 14.31 28.35
C ALA A 612 -2.85 14.07 29.88
N ILE A 613 -1.71 14.33 30.54
CA ILE A 613 -1.58 14.30 32.01
C ILE A 613 -2.45 15.39 32.64
N SER A 614 -2.35 16.64 32.16
CA SER A 614 -3.13 17.76 32.69
C SER A 614 -4.65 17.57 32.56
N LEU A 615 -5.09 16.88 31.51
CA LEU A 615 -6.49 16.56 31.24
C LEU A 615 -6.98 15.29 31.95
N SER A 616 -6.09 14.55 32.62
CA SER A 616 -6.38 13.23 33.19
C SER A 616 -6.93 12.22 32.16
N ASP A 617 -6.53 12.35 30.89
CA ASP A 617 -6.89 11.42 29.82
C ASP A 617 -5.90 10.25 29.79
N TYR A 618 -6.20 9.22 30.59
CA TYR A 618 -5.33 8.05 30.77
C TYR A 618 -5.15 7.22 29.49
N TRP A 619 -6.11 7.20 28.56
CA TRP A 619 -5.95 6.47 27.30
C TRP A 619 -4.99 7.19 26.37
N SER A 620 -5.11 8.51 26.27
CA SER A 620 -4.14 9.32 25.52
C SER A 620 -2.75 9.27 26.15
N GLN A 621 -2.65 9.31 27.49
CA GLN A 621 -1.37 9.10 28.19
C GLN A 621 -0.75 7.76 27.80
N LEU A 622 -1.51 6.65 27.87
CA LEU A 622 -0.98 5.32 27.53
C LEU A 622 -0.51 5.24 26.07
N ARG A 623 -1.28 5.81 25.13
CA ARG A 623 -0.92 5.88 23.70
C ARG A 623 0.39 6.66 23.50
N LEU A 624 0.55 7.80 24.19
CA LEU A 624 1.71 8.67 24.07
C LEU A 624 2.96 8.10 24.75
N LEU A 625 2.79 7.47 25.91
CA LEU A 625 3.87 6.73 26.59
C LEU A 625 4.40 5.59 25.72
N GLY A 626 3.52 4.87 25.01
CA GLY A 626 3.94 3.86 24.02
C GLY A 626 4.76 4.46 22.88
N ARG A 627 4.38 5.62 22.34
CA ARG A 627 5.14 6.32 21.29
C ARG A 627 6.50 6.83 21.79
N LEU A 628 6.56 7.37 23.01
CA LEU A 628 7.81 7.81 23.64
C LEU A 628 8.74 6.63 23.93
N GLN A 629 8.24 5.52 24.47
CA GLN A 629 9.04 4.31 24.67
C GLN A 629 9.71 3.86 23.35
N ILE A 630 8.94 3.81 22.25
CA ILE A 630 9.47 3.47 20.92
C ILE A 630 10.50 4.48 20.43
N PHE A 631 10.26 5.78 20.63
CA PHE A 631 11.20 6.82 20.26
C PHE A 631 12.55 6.61 20.96
N TYR A 632 12.54 6.42 22.28
CA TYR A 632 13.74 6.21 23.09
C TYR A 632 14.45 4.88 22.79
N GLU A 633 13.69 3.81 22.54
CA GLU A 633 14.21 2.54 22.02
C GLU A 633 14.95 2.73 20.68
N ARG A 634 14.37 3.48 19.75
CA ARG A 634 14.96 3.70 18.42
C ARG A 634 16.23 4.55 18.45
N ILE A 635 16.35 5.50 19.37
CA ILE A 635 17.58 6.31 19.52
C ILE A 635 18.61 5.67 20.46
N GLY A 636 18.32 4.49 21.02
CA GLY A 636 19.25 3.72 21.83
C GLY A 636 19.33 4.14 23.30
N ASP A 637 18.41 4.96 23.82
CA ASP A 637 18.36 5.30 25.24
C ASP A 637 17.37 4.36 25.96
N PHE A 638 17.87 3.17 26.29
CA PHE A 638 17.06 2.09 26.84
C PHE A 638 16.67 2.31 28.30
N ALA A 639 17.45 3.10 29.04
CA ALA A 639 17.12 3.52 30.39
C ALA A 639 15.88 4.42 30.40
N SER A 640 15.84 5.45 29.54
CA SER A 640 14.64 6.29 29.38
C SER A 640 13.47 5.49 28.83
N SER A 641 13.69 4.56 27.90
CA SER A 641 12.66 3.63 27.42
C SER A 641 11.97 2.89 28.56
N LEU A 642 12.73 2.34 29.52
CA LEU A 642 12.17 1.66 30.68
C LEU A 642 11.38 2.62 31.58
N ALA A 643 11.90 3.82 31.85
CA ALA A 643 11.20 4.81 32.67
C ALA A 643 9.80 5.16 32.11
N TRP A 644 9.68 5.30 30.79
CA TRP A 644 8.38 5.51 30.14
C TRP A 644 7.46 4.28 30.23
N ALA A 645 8.02 3.07 30.14
CA ALA A 645 7.26 1.83 30.30
C ALA A 645 6.75 1.62 31.74
N GLU A 646 7.50 2.07 32.75
CA GLU A 646 7.08 2.07 34.14
C GLU A 646 5.90 3.03 34.38
N GLN A 647 5.97 4.26 33.84
CA GLN A 647 4.84 5.18 33.86
C GLN A 647 3.62 4.60 33.13
N ALA A 648 3.83 3.93 31.98
CA ALA A 648 2.74 3.26 31.27
C ALA A 648 2.09 2.15 32.11
N SER A 649 2.88 1.47 32.95
CA SER A 649 2.38 0.46 33.89
C SER A 649 1.52 1.06 35.00
N GLU A 650 1.87 2.23 35.53
CA GLU A 650 1.04 2.97 36.47
C GLU A 650 -0.31 3.34 35.84
N VAL A 651 -0.29 3.95 34.65
CA VAL A 651 -1.50 4.31 33.89
C VAL A 651 -2.34 3.08 33.54
N GLY A 652 -1.70 1.99 33.11
CA GLY A 652 -2.37 0.73 32.79
C GLY A 652 -3.08 0.11 34.00
N ASN A 653 -2.47 0.21 35.19
CA ASN A 653 -3.08 -0.24 36.44
C ASN A 653 -4.26 0.65 36.86
N ILE A 654 -4.19 1.96 36.63
CA ILE A 654 -5.30 2.90 36.88
C ILE A 654 -6.50 2.56 35.96
N LEU A 655 -6.24 2.36 34.67
CA LEU A 655 -7.28 1.99 33.69
C LEU A 655 -7.90 0.62 33.99
N ASN A 656 -7.08 -0.35 34.43
CA ASN A 656 -7.48 -1.70 34.79
C ASN A 656 -8.34 -2.40 33.72
N LYS A 657 -7.95 -2.22 32.45
CA LYS A 657 -8.55 -2.90 31.29
C LYS A 657 -7.52 -3.88 30.69
N PRO A 658 -7.95 -5.03 30.14
CA PRO A 658 -7.04 -6.00 29.53
C PRO A 658 -6.11 -5.37 28.50
N GLU A 659 -6.65 -4.58 27.57
CA GLU A 659 -5.85 -3.87 26.56
C GLU A 659 -4.83 -2.91 27.15
N ALA A 660 -5.20 -2.15 28.18
CA ALA A 660 -4.28 -1.22 28.83
C ALA A 660 -3.13 -1.96 29.55
N ILE A 661 -3.45 -3.07 30.23
CA ILE A 661 -2.46 -3.96 30.86
C ILE A 661 -1.57 -4.59 29.79
N ALA A 662 -2.14 -5.00 28.66
CA ALA A 662 -1.41 -5.62 27.56
C ALA A 662 -0.38 -4.67 26.96
N ILE A 663 -0.76 -3.42 26.70
CA ILE A 663 0.14 -2.39 26.17
C ILE A 663 1.24 -2.10 27.18
N ALA A 664 0.91 -1.80 28.44
CA ALA A 664 1.90 -1.46 29.44
C ALA A 664 2.92 -2.59 29.68
N ALA A 665 2.45 -3.84 29.81
CA ALA A 665 3.32 -5.00 29.99
C ALA A 665 4.18 -5.30 28.74
N SER A 666 3.68 -4.97 27.54
CA SER A 666 4.47 -5.05 26.30
C SER A 666 5.69 -4.12 26.37
N LEU A 667 5.44 -2.84 26.68
CA LEU A 667 6.48 -1.80 26.77
C LEU A 667 7.53 -2.14 27.84
N ALA A 668 7.08 -2.61 29.01
CA ALA A 668 7.97 -3.00 30.10
C ALA A 668 8.80 -4.23 29.73
N GLY A 669 8.17 -5.25 29.14
CA GLY A 669 8.83 -6.47 28.71
C GLY A 669 9.93 -6.24 27.68
N ILE A 670 9.66 -5.40 26.68
CA ILE A 670 10.64 -5.01 25.64
C ILE A 670 11.82 -4.25 26.28
N SER A 671 11.53 -3.29 27.16
CA SER A 671 12.59 -2.50 27.82
C SER A 671 13.48 -3.37 28.72
N HIS A 672 12.91 -4.30 29.48
CA HIS A 672 13.68 -5.25 30.28
C HIS A 672 14.52 -6.20 29.45
N HIS A 673 14.03 -6.64 28.27
CA HIS A 673 14.80 -7.48 27.35
C HIS A 673 16.08 -6.78 26.91
N LEU A 674 15.97 -5.52 26.49
CA LEU A 674 17.10 -4.71 26.00
C LEU A 674 18.10 -4.39 27.13
N LEU A 675 17.60 -4.10 28.33
CA LEU A 675 18.41 -3.91 29.55
C LEU A 675 18.97 -5.21 30.15
N GLY A 676 18.81 -6.35 29.47
CA GLY A 676 19.42 -7.61 29.88
C GLY A 676 18.67 -8.37 30.97
N ASN A 677 17.52 -7.92 31.47
CA ASN A 677 16.73 -8.66 32.47
C ASN A 677 15.74 -9.62 31.79
N GLN A 678 16.26 -10.74 31.26
CA GLN A 678 15.46 -11.70 30.50
C GLN A 678 14.33 -12.35 31.32
N PRO A 679 14.52 -12.72 32.61
CA PRO A 679 13.43 -13.28 33.43
C PRO A 679 12.24 -12.34 33.58
N LEU A 680 12.48 -11.07 33.90
CA LEU A 680 11.41 -10.09 34.05
C LEU A 680 10.79 -9.71 32.71
N ALA A 681 11.61 -9.63 31.65
CA ALA A 681 11.13 -9.45 30.28
C ALA A 681 10.09 -10.51 29.92
N ARG A 682 10.43 -11.80 30.07
CA ARG A 682 9.51 -12.91 29.78
C ARG A 682 8.22 -12.81 30.57
N GLN A 683 8.31 -12.54 31.88
CA GLN A 683 7.13 -12.42 32.75
C GLN A 683 6.16 -11.34 32.23
N GLN A 684 6.68 -10.17 31.86
CA GLN A 684 5.86 -9.06 31.36
C GLN A 684 5.32 -9.33 29.96
N LEU A 685 6.12 -9.92 29.07
CA LEU A 685 5.70 -10.25 27.71
C LEU A 685 4.59 -11.32 27.71
N GLU A 686 4.71 -12.36 28.53
CA GLU A 686 3.65 -13.37 28.71
C GLU A 686 2.40 -12.77 29.39
N ARG A 687 2.56 -11.81 30.30
CA ARG A 687 1.42 -11.04 30.86
C ARG A 687 0.74 -10.21 29.77
N SER A 688 1.49 -9.58 28.89
CA SER A 688 0.97 -8.81 27.76
C SER A 688 0.15 -9.69 26.82
N LEU A 689 0.71 -10.82 26.37
CA LEU A 689 0.02 -11.74 25.45
C LEU A 689 -1.29 -12.30 26.02
N ARG A 690 -1.32 -12.64 27.32
CA ARG A 690 -2.54 -13.14 27.99
C ARG A 690 -3.69 -12.13 28.00
N ASN A 691 -3.39 -10.83 27.89
CA ASN A 691 -4.38 -9.76 27.90
C ASN A 691 -4.58 -9.12 26.52
N SER A 692 -3.78 -9.50 25.53
CA SER A 692 -3.84 -8.95 24.17
C SER A 692 -4.97 -9.58 23.37
N LEU A 693 -5.68 -8.76 22.60
CA LEU A 693 -6.54 -9.24 21.51
C LEU A 693 -5.68 -9.54 20.26
N PRO A 694 -6.21 -10.30 19.28
CA PRO A 694 -5.55 -10.49 17.99
C PRO A 694 -5.21 -9.16 17.32
N SER A 695 -4.07 -9.11 16.62
CA SER A 695 -3.64 -7.91 15.91
C SER A 695 -4.66 -7.48 14.87
N LYS A 696 -4.99 -6.19 14.85
CA LYS A 696 -5.93 -5.58 13.89
C LYS A 696 -5.30 -4.34 13.28
N ARG A 697 -5.42 -4.21 11.96
CA ARG A 697 -4.87 -3.08 11.19
C ARG A 697 -5.33 -1.73 11.73
N SER A 698 -6.61 -1.61 12.11
CA SER A 698 -7.18 -0.42 12.73
C SER A 698 -6.42 0.04 13.98
N GLY A 699 -6.24 -0.89 14.94
CA GLY A 699 -5.50 -0.63 16.18
C GLY A 699 -4.04 -0.28 15.92
N THR A 700 -3.38 -1.03 15.02
CA THR A 700 -1.99 -0.75 14.61
C THR A 700 -1.81 0.69 14.14
N ILE A 701 -2.69 1.18 13.27
CA ILE A 701 -2.59 2.55 12.73
C ILE A 701 -2.85 3.60 13.82
N TYR A 702 -3.87 3.38 14.65
CA TYR A 702 -4.24 4.33 15.71
C TYR A 702 -3.13 4.51 16.75
N TYR A 703 -2.57 3.41 17.25
CA TYR A 703 -1.45 3.48 18.20
C TYR A 703 -0.15 3.92 17.52
N GLY A 704 -0.03 3.67 16.21
CA GLY A 704 1.19 3.86 15.41
C GLY A 704 2.11 2.63 15.42
N PHE A 705 1.71 1.56 16.11
CA PHE A 705 2.43 0.30 16.21
C PHE A 705 1.47 -0.82 16.65
N ASP A 706 1.86 -2.08 16.39
CA ASP A 706 1.13 -3.26 16.87
C ASP A 706 1.79 -3.83 18.13
N HIS A 707 1.19 -3.60 19.29
CA HIS A 707 1.78 -4.03 20.56
C HIS A 707 1.86 -5.56 20.68
N ARG A 708 0.85 -6.29 20.20
CA ARG A 708 0.83 -7.75 20.26
C ARG A 708 1.97 -8.37 19.44
N ASN A 709 2.15 -7.91 18.21
CA ASN A 709 3.23 -8.34 17.33
C ASN A 709 4.58 -8.07 17.98
N ARG A 710 4.82 -6.83 18.46
CA ARG A 710 6.05 -6.46 19.17
C ARG A 710 6.31 -7.31 20.41
N THR A 711 5.27 -7.60 21.20
CA THR A 711 5.38 -8.50 22.35
C THR A 711 5.86 -9.89 21.94
N GLY A 712 5.27 -10.49 20.90
CA GLY A 712 5.65 -11.81 20.41
C GLY A 712 7.10 -11.87 19.92
N LEU A 713 7.56 -10.82 19.22
CA LEU A 713 8.95 -10.70 18.74
C LEU A 713 9.96 -10.62 19.89
N ALA A 714 9.70 -9.75 20.86
CA ALA A 714 10.56 -9.60 22.02
C ALA A 714 10.55 -10.87 22.88
N LEU A 715 9.41 -11.57 22.96
CA LEU A 715 9.31 -12.85 23.65
C LEU A 715 10.16 -13.90 22.94
N ALA A 716 10.12 -13.96 21.61
CA ALA A 716 10.93 -14.89 20.84
C ALA A 716 12.44 -14.68 21.07
N ARG A 717 12.93 -13.43 21.05
CA ARG A 717 14.34 -13.13 21.39
C ARG A 717 14.68 -13.48 22.84
N THR A 718 13.79 -13.16 23.78
CA THR A 718 13.96 -13.48 25.21
C THR A 718 14.04 -14.99 25.44
N LEU A 719 13.16 -15.76 24.79
CA LEU A 719 13.15 -17.22 24.84
C LEU A 719 14.44 -17.81 24.29
N TRP A 720 14.92 -17.30 23.15
CA TRP A 720 16.21 -17.74 22.60
C TRP A 720 17.34 -17.50 23.61
N LEU A 721 17.44 -16.30 24.18
CA LEU A 721 18.44 -15.97 25.20
C LEU A 721 18.36 -16.86 26.43
N GLN A 722 17.15 -17.27 26.84
CA GLN A 722 16.93 -18.17 27.97
C GLN A 722 17.19 -19.66 27.66
N GLY A 723 17.61 -20.01 26.44
CA GLY A 723 17.87 -21.41 26.06
C GLY A 723 16.64 -22.16 25.53
N PHE A 724 15.64 -21.43 25.02
CA PHE A 724 14.43 -21.99 24.39
C PHE A 724 14.32 -21.61 22.89
N PRO A 725 15.26 -22.09 22.04
CA PRO A 725 15.27 -21.78 20.61
C PRO A 725 14.09 -22.34 19.79
N ASP A 726 13.50 -23.49 20.14
CA ASP A 726 12.37 -24.06 19.40
C ASP A 726 11.09 -23.25 19.63
N GLN A 727 10.89 -22.77 20.85
CA GLN A 727 9.82 -21.82 21.16
C GLN A 727 10.06 -20.46 20.49
N ALA A 728 11.30 -19.98 20.48
CA ALA A 728 11.67 -18.75 19.78
C ALA A 728 11.34 -18.81 18.28
N ARG A 729 11.69 -19.91 17.60
CA ARG A 729 11.39 -20.12 16.17
C ARG A 729 9.90 -20.13 15.88
N ARG A 730 9.12 -20.86 16.69
CA ARG A 730 7.65 -20.91 16.54
C ARG A 730 7.00 -19.54 16.69
N TRP A 731 7.43 -18.75 17.66
CA TRP A 731 6.94 -17.38 17.82
C TRP A 731 7.34 -16.50 16.62
N ALA A 732 8.59 -16.58 16.15
CA ALA A 732 9.03 -15.82 14.98
C ALA A 732 8.17 -16.14 13.74
N GLU A 733 7.90 -17.42 13.48
CA GLU A 733 7.04 -17.88 12.38
C GLU A 733 5.60 -17.40 12.49
N GLN A 734 5.01 -17.55 13.67
CA GLN A 734 3.64 -17.11 13.92
C GLN A 734 3.49 -15.61 13.69
N ILE A 735 4.43 -14.82 14.21
CA ILE A 735 4.38 -13.36 14.11
C ILE A 735 4.68 -12.88 12.69
N GLU A 736 5.54 -13.56 11.94
CA GLU A 736 5.75 -13.27 10.51
C GLU A 736 4.44 -13.44 9.72
N ALA A 737 3.71 -14.54 9.98
CA ALA A 737 2.42 -14.80 9.36
C ALA A 737 1.36 -13.75 9.76
N GLU A 738 1.26 -13.43 11.05
CA GLU A 738 0.35 -12.38 11.56
C GLU A 738 0.68 -11.01 10.93
N ALA A 739 1.97 -10.62 10.85
CA ALA A 739 2.41 -9.37 10.25
C ALA A 739 2.08 -9.30 8.74
N SER A 740 2.29 -10.40 8.02
CA SER A 740 1.98 -10.49 6.59
C SER A 740 0.47 -10.37 6.34
N ALA A 741 -0.37 -10.92 7.23
CA ALA A 741 -1.83 -10.87 7.09
C ALA A 741 -2.40 -9.45 7.30
N LEU A 742 -1.72 -8.57 8.03
CA LEU A 742 -2.16 -7.18 8.25
C LEU A 742 -2.08 -6.30 7.00
N GLN A 743 -1.35 -6.72 5.95
CA GLN A 743 -1.11 -5.93 4.74
C GLN A 743 -0.64 -4.49 5.05
N HIS A 744 0.26 -4.35 6.02
CA HIS A 744 0.80 -3.06 6.46
C HIS A 744 2.33 -3.06 6.42
N SER A 745 2.92 -2.37 5.44
CA SER A 745 4.35 -2.40 5.11
C SER A 745 5.27 -2.08 6.29
N VAL A 746 4.98 -1.01 7.06
CA VAL A 746 5.79 -0.67 8.26
C VAL A 746 5.77 -1.81 9.28
N THR A 747 4.60 -2.36 9.59
CA THR A 747 4.49 -3.41 10.64
C THR A 747 5.25 -4.66 10.24
N TYR A 748 5.18 -5.03 8.96
CA TYR A 748 5.98 -6.13 8.43
C TYR A 748 7.48 -5.84 8.56
N CYS A 749 7.94 -4.65 8.18
CA CYS A 749 9.35 -4.25 8.32
C CYS A 749 9.83 -4.26 9.79
N ILE A 750 9.02 -3.76 10.72
CA ILE A 750 9.30 -3.83 12.16
C ILE A 750 9.45 -5.28 12.59
N ALA A 751 8.56 -6.17 12.17
CA ALA A 751 8.63 -7.58 12.54
C ALA A 751 9.91 -8.26 12.01
N MET A 752 10.24 -8.01 10.74
CA MET A 752 11.37 -8.63 10.08
C MET A 752 12.71 -8.26 10.71
N VAL A 753 12.86 -7.02 11.18
CA VAL A 753 14.05 -6.57 11.90
C VAL A 753 14.34 -7.43 13.14
N TRP A 754 13.33 -7.89 13.85
CA TRP A 754 13.50 -8.74 15.04
C TRP A 754 13.62 -10.22 14.69
N ILE A 755 12.86 -10.69 13.70
CA ILE A 755 12.84 -12.09 13.24
C ILE A 755 14.18 -12.50 12.64
N LEU A 756 14.79 -11.65 11.81
CA LEU A 756 16.06 -11.97 11.16
C LEU A 756 17.19 -12.22 12.17
N CYS A 757 17.22 -11.47 13.29
CA CYS A 757 18.15 -11.74 14.38
C CYS A 757 17.98 -13.17 14.92
N ILE A 758 16.74 -13.63 15.11
CA ILE A 758 16.45 -14.97 15.65
C ILE A 758 16.96 -16.05 14.69
N TYR A 759 16.69 -15.93 13.39
CA TYR A 759 17.18 -16.92 12.41
C TYR A 759 18.71 -16.94 12.30
N ILE A 760 19.36 -15.78 12.40
CA ILE A 760 20.83 -15.70 12.42
C ILE A 760 21.38 -16.35 13.70
N TRP A 761 20.74 -16.11 14.85
CA TRP A 761 21.16 -16.67 16.13
C TRP A 761 20.96 -18.19 16.23
N THR A 762 19.86 -18.74 15.69
CA THR A 762 19.63 -20.19 15.63
C THR A 762 20.51 -20.88 14.59
N GLY A 763 20.97 -20.14 13.57
CA GLY A 763 21.76 -20.65 12.46
C GLY A 763 20.93 -21.07 11.25
N ASP A 764 19.65 -20.68 11.18
CA ASP A 764 18.74 -20.96 10.07
C ASP A 764 18.97 -20.00 8.89
N LEU A 765 20.21 -19.95 8.38
CA LEU A 765 20.66 -18.94 7.43
C LEU A 765 19.90 -18.97 6.09
N GLN A 766 19.47 -20.15 5.64
CA GLN A 766 18.65 -20.27 4.42
C GLN A 766 17.30 -19.56 4.59
N LYS A 767 16.68 -19.71 5.77
CA LYS A 767 15.42 -19.05 6.09
C LYS A 767 15.61 -17.54 6.27
N ALA A 768 16.68 -17.14 6.94
CA ALA A 768 17.06 -15.74 7.05
C ALA A 768 17.22 -15.08 5.67
N ALA A 769 17.93 -15.72 4.74
CA ALA A 769 18.12 -15.21 3.38
C ALA A 769 16.79 -15.11 2.62
N ALA A 770 15.91 -16.12 2.72
CA ALA A 770 14.60 -16.09 2.05
C ALA A 770 13.69 -14.97 2.56
N SER A 771 13.57 -14.80 3.89
CA SER A 771 12.74 -13.73 4.46
C SER A 771 13.36 -12.34 4.28
N LEU A 772 14.69 -12.24 4.21
CA LEU A 772 15.40 -10.97 3.97
C LEU A 772 15.07 -10.38 2.60
N GLU A 773 15.00 -11.17 1.53
CA GLU A 773 14.71 -10.64 0.20
C GLU A 773 13.31 -10.01 0.11
N ARG A 774 12.33 -10.61 0.79
CA ARG A 774 10.99 -10.04 0.92
C ARG A 774 10.98 -8.76 1.75
N PHE A 775 11.70 -8.76 2.88
CA PHE A 775 11.88 -7.57 3.72
C PHE A 775 12.52 -6.41 2.95
N ALA A 776 13.62 -6.66 2.24
CA ALA A 776 14.33 -5.68 1.44
C ALA A 776 13.43 -5.08 0.35
N THR A 777 12.71 -5.94 -0.38
CA THR A 777 11.78 -5.50 -1.44
C THR A 777 10.71 -4.56 -0.89
N ILE A 778 10.09 -4.90 0.25
CA ILE A 778 9.05 -4.06 0.86
C ILE A 778 9.65 -2.75 1.40
N ALA A 779 10.81 -2.79 2.03
CA ALA A 779 11.47 -1.59 2.53
C ALA A 779 11.82 -0.62 1.39
N GLU A 780 12.37 -1.14 0.29
CA GLU A 780 12.74 -0.35 -0.90
C GLU A 780 11.51 0.18 -1.63
N SER A 781 10.49 -0.64 -1.89
CA SER A 781 9.29 -0.22 -2.60
C SER A 781 8.50 0.87 -1.87
N ASN A 782 8.66 0.95 -0.55
CA ASN A 782 8.01 1.96 0.30
C ASN A 782 8.99 3.07 0.76
N ALA A 783 10.22 3.10 0.23
CA ALA A 783 11.28 4.07 0.56
C ALA A 783 11.53 4.25 2.07
N LEU A 784 11.51 3.15 2.83
CA LEU A 784 11.69 3.19 4.28
C LEU A 784 13.18 3.14 4.65
N GLY A 785 13.84 4.30 4.65
CA GLY A 785 15.29 4.48 4.82
C GLY A 785 15.97 3.60 5.88
N PRO A 786 15.54 3.63 7.17
CA PRO A 786 16.15 2.80 8.22
C PRO A 786 16.08 1.30 7.94
N TYR A 787 14.99 0.83 7.32
CA TYR A 787 14.81 -0.60 7.00
C TYR A 787 15.59 -1.02 5.76
N ILE A 788 15.80 -0.11 4.79
CA ILE A 788 16.69 -0.34 3.65
C ILE A 788 18.13 -0.53 4.14
N ALA A 789 18.60 0.35 5.04
CA ALA A 789 19.91 0.19 5.67
C ALA A 789 19.97 -1.13 6.46
N ALA A 790 18.96 -1.43 7.30
CA ALA A 790 18.90 -2.66 8.05
C ALA A 790 18.94 -3.92 7.16
N ALA A 791 18.24 -3.94 6.03
CA ALA A 791 18.26 -5.06 5.09
C ALA A 791 19.68 -5.31 4.53
N ARG A 792 20.43 -4.25 4.22
CA ARG A 792 21.84 -4.36 3.81
C ARG A 792 22.69 -4.96 4.94
N GLY A 793 22.54 -4.45 6.16
CA GLY A 793 23.23 -4.99 7.34
C GLY A 793 22.95 -6.47 7.58
N PHE A 794 21.68 -6.89 7.51
CA PHE A 794 21.32 -8.31 7.65
C PHE A 794 21.90 -9.20 6.54
N ARG A 795 21.94 -8.72 5.29
CA ARG A 795 22.55 -9.47 4.17
C ARG A 795 24.00 -9.81 4.49
N THR A 796 24.75 -8.83 4.99
CA THR A 796 26.14 -9.01 5.39
C THR A 796 26.31 -9.85 6.65
N SER A 797 25.45 -9.69 7.66
CA SER A 797 25.46 -10.54 8.85
C SER A 797 25.23 -12.02 8.51
N ILE A 798 24.33 -12.33 7.58
CA ILE A 798 24.10 -13.70 7.09
C ILE A 798 25.36 -14.24 6.39
N ALA A 799 26.01 -13.44 5.54
CA ALA A 799 27.22 -13.83 4.82
C ALA A 799 28.41 -14.08 5.76
N ILE A 800 28.62 -13.20 6.75
CA ILE A 800 29.63 -13.36 7.80
C ILE A 800 29.37 -14.65 8.60
N ARG A 801 28.11 -14.88 8.99
CA ARG A 801 27.72 -16.08 9.74
C ARG A 801 27.87 -17.37 8.93
N ALA A 802 27.78 -17.28 7.61
CA ALA A 802 28.07 -18.38 6.67
C ALA A 802 29.58 -18.58 6.39
N GLU A 803 30.46 -17.82 7.07
CA GLU A 803 31.92 -17.80 6.85
C GLU A 803 32.31 -17.44 5.40
N GLN A 804 31.49 -16.60 4.75
CA GLN A 804 31.73 -16.07 3.40
C GLN A 804 31.80 -14.54 3.47
N PRO A 805 32.85 -13.96 4.09
CA PRO A 805 32.86 -12.55 4.45
C PRO A 805 33.02 -11.58 3.25
N ASP A 806 33.46 -12.02 2.06
CA ASP A 806 33.63 -11.21 0.83
C ASP A 806 33.80 -9.69 1.06
N ASN A 807 32.95 -8.85 0.46
CA ASN A 807 32.91 -7.39 0.67
C ASN A 807 32.01 -6.99 1.86
N SER A 808 31.72 -7.90 2.78
CA SER A 808 30.70 -7.72 3.83
C SER A 808 31.09 -6.68 4.87
N VAL A 809 32.38 -6.54 5.19
CA VAL A 809 32.87 -5.56 6.17
C VAL A 809 32.53 -4.13 5.74
N ALA A 810 32.88 -3.75 4.50
CA ALA A 810 32.66 -2.40 4.00
C ALA A 810 31.17 -2.05 3.88
N VAL A 811 30.35 -3.00 3.42
CA VAL A 811 28.90 -2.81 3.29
C VAL A 811 28.22 -2.69 4.65
N LEU A 812 28.66 -3.47 5.65
CA LEU A 812 28.12 -3.38 7.01
C LEU A 812 28.51 -2.07 7.71
N GLU A 813 29.73 -1.56 7.47
CA GLU A 813 30.16 -0.23 7.93
C GLU A 813 29.31 0.90 7.32
N GLU A 814 29.01 0.82 6.02
CA GLU A 814 28.11 1.77 5.36
C GLU A 814 26.70 1.70 5.95
N SER A 815 26.18 0.50 6.18
CA SER A 815 24.88 0.29 6.83
C SER A 815 24.83 0.92 8.22
N LEU A 816 25.84 0.71 9.06
CA LEU A 816 25.93 1.31 10.39
C LEU A 816 26.01 2.84 10.31
N MET A 817 26.82 3.39 9.41
CA MET A 817 26.92 4.84 9.20
C MET A 817 25.56 5.46 8.84
N GLN A 818 24.79 4.81 7.97
CA GLN A 818 23.44 5.26 7.60
C GLN A 818 22.47 5.20 8.79
N LEU A 819 22.50 4.12 9.57
CA LEU A 819 21.64 3.96 10.76
C LEU A 819 21.94 5.01 11.83
N HIS A 820 23.22 5.26 12.14
CA HIS A 820 23.62 6.33 13.06
C HIS A 820 23.18 7.71 12.55
N GLY A 821 23.36 7.99 11.25
CA GLY A 821 22.91 9.24 10.63
C GLY A 821 21.40 9.47 10.74
N MET A 822 20.60 8.40 10.75
CA MET A 822 19.15 8.44 10.93
C MET A 822 18.70 8.35 12.40
N ARG A 823 19.64 8.23 13.35
CA ARG A 823 19.39 7.97 14.78
C ARG A 823 18.51 6.73 14.99
N TYR A 824 18.89 5.62 14.35
CA TYR A 824 18.25 4.31 14.50
C TYR A 824 19.24 3.31 15.09
N GLU A 825 19.30 3.27 16.42
CA GLU A 825 20.29 2.54 17.22
C GLU A 825 19.82 1.13 17.66
N LEU A 826 18.55 0.79 17.43
CA LEU A 826 17.99 -0.50 17.88
C LEU A 826 18.75 -1.75 17.36
N LEU A 827 19.45 -1.62 16.23
CA LEU A 827 20.19 -2.72 15.60
C LEU A 827 21.70 -2.58 15.62
N THR A 828 22.21 -1.42 16.05
CA THR A 828 23.62 -1.08 15.84
C THR A 828 24.54 -2.05 16.59
N SER A 829 24.24 -2.37 17.85
CA SER A 829 25.02 -3.36 18.62
C SER A 829 25.04 -4.77 17.99
N SER A 830 23.93 -5.23 17.42
CA SER A 830 23.84 -6.54 16.76
C SER A 830 24.67 -6.59 15.46
N PHE A 831 24.67 -5.48 14.73
CA PHE A 831 25.50 -5.31 13.53
C PHE A 831 26.97 -5.09 13.87
N GLU A 832 27.30 -4.40 14.95
CA GLU A 832 28.68 -4.25 15.44
C GLU A 832 29.27 -5.58 15.91
N ILE A 833 28.47 -6.43 16.57
CA ILE A 833 28.85 -7.82 16.87
C ILE A 833 29.18 -8.58 15.58
N SER A 834 28.29 -8.51 14.59
CA SER A 834 28.51 -9.16 13.28
C SER A 834 29.76 -8.62 12.57
N LEU A 835 29.97 -7.30 12.63
CA LEU A 835 31.13 -6.63 12.03
C LEU A 835 32.43 -7.07 12.71
N ALA A 836 32.45 -7.17 14.04
CA ALA A 836 33.60 -7.68 14.79
C ALA A 836 33.93 -9.12 14.36
N GLU A 837 32.94 -10.00 14.22
CA GLU A 837 33.13 -11.36 13.70
C GLU A 837 33.71 -11.34 12.27
N GLY A 838 33.18 -10.50 11.38
CA GLY A 838 33.67 -10.36 10.00
C GLY A 838 35.11 -9.83 9.91
N LEU A 839 35.47 -8.88 10.79
CA LEU A 839 36.83 -8.36 10.90
C LEU A 839 37.81 -9.42 11.41
N ILE A 840 37.40 -10.23 12.38
CA ILE A 840 38.19 -11.37 12.89
C ILE A 840 38.42 -12.40 11.79
N LEU A 841 37.38 -12.77 11.03
CA LEU A 841 37.49 -13.68 9.88
C LEU A 841 38.41 -13.13 8.78
N SER A 842 38.47 -11.81 8.64
CA SER A 842 39.34 -11.12 7.68
C SER A 842 40.74 -10.80 8.24
N HIS A 843 41.08 -11.31 9.43
CA HIS A 843 42.34 -11.06 10.13
C HIS A 843 42.64 -9.57 10.44
N GLN A 844 41.62 -8.73 10.53
CA GLN A 844 41.72 -7.30 10.86
C GLN A 844 41.53 -7.05 12.36
N TYR A 845 42.37 -7.69 13.18
CA TYR A 845 42.18 -7.75 14.64
C TYR A 845 42.22 -6.39 15.36
N GLU A 846 43.12 -5.48 14.94
CA GLU A 846 43.19 -4.14 15.54
C GLU A 846 41.90 -3.34 15.35
N LYS A 847 41.33 -3.39 14.13
CA LYS A 847 40.07 -2.73 13.82
C LYS A 847 38.92 -3.36 14.62
N ALA A 848 38.92 -4.68 14.76
CA ALA A 848 37.94 -5.40 15.59
C ALA A 848 38.05 -5.01 17.08
N ARG A 849 39.26 -4.87 17.63
CA ARG A 849 39.47 -4.48 19.03
C ARG A 849 38.94 -3.08 19.30
N VAL A 850 39.27 -2.11 18.44
CA VAL A 850 38.78 -0.73 18.56
C VAL A 850 37.25 -0.69 18.49
N LEU A 851 36.65 -1.41 17.55
CA LEU A 851 35.19 -1.52 17.42
C LEU A 851 34.56 -2.09 18.70
N VAL A 852 35.02 -3.26 19.15
CA VAL A 852 34.46 -3.95 20.32
C VAL A 852 34.60 -3.13 21.60
N ASP A 853 35.75 -2.49 21.83
CA ASP A 853 35.95 -1.63 22.99
C ASP A 853 35.03 -0.39 22.96
N GLY A 854 34.86 0.20 21.78
CA GLY A 854 33.91 1.29 21.54
C GLY A 854 32.46 0.88 21.82
N THR A 855 32.03 -0.25 21.25
CA THR A 855 30.67 -0.79 21.46
C THR A 855 30.41 -1.15 22.93
N ILE A 856 31.36 -1.78 23.63
CA ILE A 856 31.20 -2.06 25.07
C ILE A 856 31.00 -0.77 25.86
N SER A 857 31.78 0.27 25.57
CA SER A 857 31.62 1.57 26.22
C SER A 857 30.26 2.18 25.91
N HIS A 858 29.80 2.09 24.66
CA HIS A 858 28.48 2.57 24.24
C HIS A 858 27.35 1.83 24.96
N CYS A 859 27.33 0.48 24.92
CA CYS A 859 26.32 -0.35 25.58
C CYS A 859 26.20 -0.06 27.08
N ARG A 860 27.32 0.22 27.77
CA ARG A 860 27.33 0.58 29.19
C ARG A 860 26.69 1.94 29.47
N VAL A 861 26.74 2.87 28.52
CA VAL A 861 26.12 4.20 28.65
C VAL A 861 24.66 4.18 28.20
N SER A 862 24.36 3.51 27.09
CA SER A 862 23.04 3.45 26.45
C SER A 862 22.05 2.53 27.18
N GLY A 863 22.57 1.56 27.95
CA GLY A 863 21.77 0.53 28.59
C GLY A 863 21.49 -0.68 27.69
N ASP A 864 22.20 -0.83 26.57
CA ASP A 864 22.09 -1.98 25.67
C ASP A 864 22.78 -3.23 26.25
N ALA A 865 22.33 -3.64 27.42
CA ALA A 865 23.07 -4.56 28.27
C ALA A 865 22.99 -6.00 27.78
N PHE A 866 21.94 -6.39 27.03
CA PHE A 866 21.78 -7.76 26.53
C PHE A 866 22.91 -8.18 25.57
N ALA A 867 23.57 -7.22 24.90
CA ALA A 867 24.67 -7.46 23.96
C ALA A 867 26.03 -7.61 24.65
N LEU A 868 26.19 -7.07 25.87
CA LEU A 868 27.47 -7.03 26.59
C LEU A 868 28.13 -8.40 26.77
N PRO A 869 27.43 -9.48 27.17
CA PRO A 869 28.07 -10.78 27.33
C PRO A 869 28.75 -11.28 26.05
N GLU A 870 28.12 -11.10 24.90
CA GLU A 870 28.65 -11.56 23.62
C GLU A 870 29.85 -10.70 23.17
N LEU A 871 29.81 -9.38 23.41
CA LEU A 871 30.95 -8.50 23.16
C LEU A 871 32.17 -8.84 24.04
N LEU A 872 31.95 -9.17 25.32
CA LEU A 872 33.02 -9.62 26.22
C LEU A 872 33.63 -10.95 25.74
N ARG A 873 32.80 -11.88 25.24
CA ARG A 873 33.27 -13.14 24.64
C ARG A 873 34.15 -12.88 23.41
N ILE A 874 33.72 -11.98 22.51
CA ILE A 874 34.50 -11.60 21.33
C ILE A 874 35.81 -10.90 21.74
N LYS A 875 35.76 -9.99 22.72
CA LYS A 875 36.96 -9.32 23.27
C LYS A 875 37.97 -10.33 23.82
N ALA A 876 37.51 -11.37 24.54
CA ALA A 876 38.37 -12.43 25.03
C ALA A 876 39.14 -13.12 23.89
N SER A 877 38.47 -13.38 22.76
CA SER A 877 39.12 -13.98 21.59
C SER A 877 40.19 -13.07 20.99
N LEU A 878 39.96 -11.75 20.98
CA LEU A 878 40.93 -10.76 20.48
C LEU A 878 42.14 -10.64 21.39
N ILE A 879 41.95 -10.59 22.72
CA ILE A 879 43.04 -10.59 23.71
C ILE A 879 43.92 -11.82 23.51
N LYS A 880 43.32 -12.99 23.35
CA LYS A 880 44.05 -14.22 23.13
C LYS A 880 44.89 -14.18 21.84
N VAL A 881 44.29 -13.74 20.72
CA VAL A 881 44.96 -13.74 19.42
C VAL A 881 46.02 -12.64 19.30
N MET A 882 45.77 -11.46 19.87
CA MET A 882 46.66 -10.30 19.71
C MET A 882 47.73 -10.21 20.79
N ASP A 883 47.34 -10.42 22.06
CA ASP A 883 48.21 -10.19 23.22
C ASP A 883 48.88 -11.49 23.70
N GLY A 884 48.36 -12.66 23.29
CA GLY A 884 48.82 -13.96 23.79
C GLY A 884 48.61 -14.16 25.29
N ASP A 885 47.67 -13.40 25.87
CA ASP A 885 47.36 -13.43 27.30
C ASP A 885 46.14 -14.33 27.56
N GLU A 886 46.40 -15.63 27.65
CA GLU A 886 45.40 -16.64 27.99
C GLU A 886 44.69 -16.39 29.33
N HIS A 887 45.37 -15.77 30.29
CA HIS A 887 44.81 -15.52 31.61
C HIS A 887 43.79 -14.39 31.55
N ALA A 888 44.15 -13.26 30.90
CA ALA A 888 43.23 -12.15 30.67
C ALA A 888 42.04 -12.57 29.78
N ALA A 889 42.28 -13.38 28.74
CA ALA A 889 41.20 -13.92 27.91
C ALA A 889 40.23 -14.81 28.72
N SER A 890 40.76 -15.70 29.58
CA SER A 890 39.92 -16.57 30.41
C SER A 890 39.14 -15.77 31.47
N ALA A 891 39.74 -14.74 32.06
CA ALA A 891 39.06 -13.84 32.99
C ALA A 891 37.89 -13.10 32.32
N MET A 892 38.09 -12.62 31.08
CA MET A 892 37.05 -11.96 30.29
C MET A 892 35.90 -12.91 29.92
N LEU A 893 36.20 -14.19 29.65
CA LEU A 893 35.16 -15.22 29.43
C LEU A 893 34.36 -15.49 30.70
N GLU A 894 34.99 -15.52 31.88
CA GLU A 894 34.26 -15.67 33.15
C GLU A 894 33.41 -14.44 33.49
N GLU A 895 33.87 -13.23 33.15
CA GLU A 895 33.04 -12.01 33.24
C GLU A 895 31.80 -12.13 32.35
N SER A 896 31.97 -12.54 31.09
CA SER A 896 30.87 -12.80 30.15
C SER A 896 29.86 -13.81 30.69
N ARG A 897 30.33 -14.94 31.26
CA ARG A 897 29.48 -15.97 31.85
C ARG A 897 28.73 -15.48 33.09
N THR A 898 29.42 -14.73 33.96
CA THR A 898 28.82 -14.18 35.18
C THR A 898 27.69 -13.21 34.82
N LEU A 899 27.96 -12.29 33.91
CA LEU A 899 26.95 -11.34 33.42
C LEU A 899 25.79 -12.07 32.72
N SER A 900 26.07 -13.11 31.93
CA SER A 900 25.02 -13.92 31.30
C SER A 900 24.08 -14.56 32.32
N ARG A 901 24.61 -15.08 33.44
CA ARG A 901 23.80 -15.65 34.52
C ARG A 901 22.96 -14.60 35.23
N GLU A 902 23.54 -13.44 35.54
CA GLU A 902 22.82 -12.32 36.14
C GLU A 902 21.65 -11.85 35.26
N GLN A 903 21.86 -11.86 33.94
CA GLN A 903 20.85 -11.53 32.95
C GLN A 903 19.82 -12.63 32.69
N GLY A 904 20.06 -13.87 33.14
CA GLY A 904 19.28 -15.04 32.76
C GLY A 904 19.40 -15.38 31.27
N ALA A 905 20.52 -15.06 30.64
CA ALA A 905 20.83 -15.27 29.22
C ALA A 905 21.68 -16.53 29.02
N TRP A 906 21.08 -17.71 29.22
CA TRP A 906 21.75 -19.00 29.08
C TRP A 906 22.42 -19.22 27.71
N ALA A 907 21.86 -18.72 26.61
CA ALA A 907 22.47 -18.86 25.28
C ALA A 907 23.84 -18.17 25.18
N TRP A 908 24.00 -16.99 25.81
CA TRP A 908 25.28 -16.31 25.91
C TRP A 908 26.23 -17.02 26.87
N GLU A 909 25.73 -17.52 28.00
CA GLU A 909 26.52 -18.34 28.92
C GLU A 909 27.08 -19.58 28.21
N LEU A 910 26.27 -20.25 27.39
CA LEU A 910 26.67 -21.44 26.63
C LEU A 910 27.85 -21.12 25.71
N ARG A 911 27.76 -20.05 24.90
CA ARG A 911 28.84 -19.66 23.99
C ARG A 911 30.14 -19.35 24.73
N ALA A 912 30.07 -18.54 25.78
CA ALA A 912 31.25 -18.20 26.58
C ALA A 912 31.83 -19.44 27.30
N SER A 913 30.98 -20.37 27.74
CA SER A 913 31.41 -21.63 28.36
C SER A 913 32.12 -22.56 27.37
N MET A 914 31.66 -22.64 26.12
CA MET A 914 32.34 -23.41 25.06
C MET A 914 33.72 -22.84 24.74
N ASP A 915 33.85 -21.51 24.62
CA ASP A 915 35.13 -20.85 24.36
C ASP A 915 36.12 -21.02 25.53
N LEU A 916 35.62 -20.97 26.78
CA LEU A 916 36.42 -21.22 27.97
C LEU A 916 36.88 -22.67 28.06
N ALA A 917 35.99 -23.62 27.80
CA ALA A 917 36.33 -25.04 27.75
C ALA A 917 37.39 -25.32 26.68
N LYS A 918 37.28 -24.69 25.50
CA LYS A 918 38.30 -24.78 24.44
C LYS A 918 39.65 -24.24 24.91
N SER A 919 39.66 -23.09 25.59
CA SER A 919 40.88 -22.52 26.18
C SER A 919 41.53 -23.46 27.20
N TRP A 920 40.74 -24.07 28.09
CA TRP A 920 41.24 -25.05 29.06
C TRP A 920 41.78 -26.32 28.41
N LEU A 921 41.20 -26.79 27.31
CA LEU A 921 41.74 -27.93 26.56
C LEU A 921 43.11 -27.63 25.98
N GLU A 922 43.31 -26.43 25.43
CA GLU A 922 44.60 -25.99 24.90
C GLU A 922 45.66 -25.84 26.00
N GLN A 923 45.24 -25.55 27.24
CA GLN A 923 46.10 -25.51 28.44
C GLN A 923 46.29 -26.89 29.11
N GLY A 924 45.66 -27.95 28.61
CA GLY A 924 45.74 -29.31 29.19
C GLY A 924 44.80 -29.57 30.38
N ASN A 925 43.92 -28.63 30.74
CA ASN A 925 42.95 -28.72 31.84
C ASN A 925 41.67 -29.48 31.44
N ARG A 926 41.84 -30.70 30.91
CA ARG A 926 40.77 -31.47 30.28
C ARG A 926 39.62 -31.87 31.20
N LEU A 927 39.90 -32.21 32.46
CA LEU A 927 38.86 -32.59 33.42
C LEU A 927 37.90 -31.43 33.69
N GLN A 928 38.42 -30.21 33.83
CA GLN A 928 37.62 -29.01 34.01
C GLN A 928 36.79 -28.69 32.77
N ALA A 929 37.38 -28.82 31.58
CA ALA A 929 36.66 -28.65 30.32
C ALA A 929 35.52 -29.67 30.14
N LEU A 930 35.78 -30.95 30.43
CA LEU A 930 34.75 -32.00 30.40
C LEU A 930 33.61 -31.70 31.37
N GLU A 931 33.92 -31.34 32.61
CA GLU A 931 32.87 -31.04 33.58
C GLU A 931 32.02 -29.83 33.16
N LEU A 932 32.65 -28.77 32.64
CA LEU A 932 31.94 -27.61 32.14
C LEU A 932 31.03 -27.95 30.94
N LEU A 933 31.55 -28.71 29.96
CA LEU A 933 30.75 -29.12 28.81
C LEU A 933 29.62 -30.08 29.19
N ARG A 934 29.82 -30.96 30.20
CA ARG A 934 28.78 -31.83 30.74
C ARG A 934 27.62 -31.02 31.31
N ILE A 935 27.92 -30.01 32.13
CA ILE A 935 26.92 -29.09 32.69
C ILE A 935 26.16 -28.37 31.56
N CYS A 936 26.87 -27.88 30.53
CA CYS A 936 26.22 -27.23 29.39
C CYS A 936 25.26 -28.19 28.66
N ARG A 937 25.66 -29.44 28.42
CA ARG A 937 24.83 -30.45 27.74
C ARG A 937 23.61 -30.83 28.55
N GLU A 938 23.75 -31.00 29.86
CA GLU A 938 22.63 -31.28 30.77
C GLU A 938 21.63 -30.12 30.86
N GLY A 939 22.07 -28.89 30.57
CA GLY A 939 21.22 -27.71 30.48
C GLY A 939 20.45 -27.57 29.17
N VAL A 940 20.79 -28.30 28.10
CA VAL A 940 20.09 -28.23 26.81
C VAL A 940 18.73 -28.93 26.95
N SER A 941 17.64 -28.18 26.72
CA SER A 941 16.27 -28.72 26.78
C SER A 941 15.58 -28.82 25.42
N GLU A 942 15.92 -27.95 24.47
CA GLU A 942 15.35 -27.90 23.11
C GLU A 942 16.36 -27.33 22.09
N GLY A 943 16.04 -27.37 20.79
CA GLY A 943 16.89 -26.84 19.71
C GLY A 943 18.16 -27.61 19.42
N PHE A 944 18.10 -28.94 19.50
CA PHE A 944 19.25 -29.83 19.23
C PHE A 944 19.85 -29.69 17.83
N ASP A 945 19.10 -29.12 16.88
CA ASP A 945 19.51 -28.83 15.52
C ASP A 945 20.16 -27.45 15.35
N THR A 946 20.12 -26.58 16.37
CA THR A 946 20.70 -25.23 16.29
C THR A 946 22.23 -25.26 16.25
N LEU A 947 22.82 -24.19 15.68
CA LEU A 947 24.26 -24.10 15.47
C LEU A 947 25.07 -24.23 16.78
N ASP A 948 24.63 -23.57 17.86
CA ASP A 948 25.37 -23.55 19.12
C ASP A 948 25.33 -24.91 19.82
N VAL A 949 24.19 -25.62 19.78
CA VAL A 949 24.08 -26.98 20.34
C VAL A 949 24.89 -27.99 19.51
N ARG A 950 24.88 -27.89 18.18
CA ARG A 950 25.75 -28.73 17.33
C ARG A 950 27.23 -28.48 17.61
N ARG A 951 27.64 -27.23 17.85
CA ARG A 951 29.01 -26.88 18.25
C ARG A 951 29.37 -27.45 19.62
N LEU A 952 28.44 -27.41 20.58
CA LEU A 952 28.61 -28.04 21.89
C LEU A 952 28.85 -29.55 21.76
N GLU A 953 28.01 -30.25 21.00
CA GLU A 953 28.14 -31.70 20.79
C GLU A 953 29.44 -32.05 20.06
N ALA A 954 29.83 -31.29 19.03
CA ALA A 954 31.10 -31.50 18.34
C ALA A 954 32.31 -31.31 19.27
N LEU A 955 32.29 -30.25 20.10
CA LEU A 955 33.34 -29.99 21.09
C LEU A 955 33.39 -31.08 22.17
N TRP A 956 32.24 -31.55 22.64
CA TRP A 956 32.14 -32.68 23.56
C TRP A 956 32.74 -33.96 22.98
N GLN A 957 32.37 -34.34 21.76
CA GLN A 957 32.89 -35.54 21.10
C GLN A 957 34.40 -35.45 20.87
N LYS A 958 34.92 -34.29 20.46
CA LYS A 958 36.36 -34.05 20.35
C LYS A 958 37.06 -34.24 21.70
N THR A 959 36.46 -33.72 22.77
CA THR A 959 36.98 -33.83 24.13
C THR A 959 36.90 -35.25 24.70
N LEU A 960 36.04 -36.12 24.17
CA LEU A 960 36.05 -37.55 24.47
C LEU A 960 37.02 -38.33 23.56
N GLY A 961 37.10 -38.02 22.27
CA GLY A 961 37.91 -38.75 21.28
C GLY A 961 39.41 -38.81 21.59
N ASP A 962 39.98 -37.79 22.22
CA ASP A 962 41.38 -37.78 22.65
C ASP A 962 41.65 -38.74 23.85
N THR A 963 40.70 -39.61 24.25
CA THR A 963 40.84 -40.58 25.37
C THR A 963 41.31 -41.97 24.95
N GLN A 964 41.53 -42.25 23.65
CA GLN A 964 42.26 -43.48 23.29
C GLN A 964 43.77 -43.26 23.49
N PRO A 965 44.44 -44.02 24.38
CA PRO A 965 45.90 -44.10 24.35
C PRO A 965 46.32 -44.80 23.04
N SER A 966 47.37 -44.26 22.43
CA SER A 966 48.16 -44.76 21.29
C SER A 966 48.02 -46.23 20.92
#